data_AF-A0A382CHS9-F1
#
_entry.id   AF-A0A382CHS9-F1
#
_cell.length_a   1.000
_cell.length_b   1.000
_cell.length_c   1.000
_cell.angle_alpha   90.00
_cell.angle_beta   90.00
_cell.angle_gamma   90.00
#
_symmetry.space_group_name_H-M   'P 1'
#
loop_
_entity.id
_entity.type
_entity.pdbx_description
1 polymer ?
#
loop_
_entity_poly.entity_id
_entity_poly.type
_entity_poly.pdbx_seq_one_letter_code
_entity_poly.pdbx_strand_id
1 'polypeptide(L)'
;YNYTEIDQIYDPSGTDQQGIDAINDGRGIINYTGHGSVTSWGNGASLNINQVNNLENDWELPHVISVGCVNGSFENNTCFAEAWLRATNNSNGAPTGAVAFYASTVNQYWNEPMRAQDHTVDLLVGYNYSNNQPVDKKYTIGGLWYNGSCNMMDVYGSSGIDMFLTWIIFGDASLDIRSDIPMQISASHTGTLFIGDEGYEVITNVPDALVAISDNGTLLGSGYTDESGDVVVVLSPPPDSPTELTLTVTGYNRVTKIEPVSVIAPSGPFLVVLEYSATTSDDDVIEYGEDVTLSVTLENIGIETAANVMAYFTSDDTFIEIDNGSASFGNVAPNSTSTVSSACTFLVSTDVPDEHHFQLLANIQSSGETWEETISLTAYAPIISVGGFSVTNDENGNGNLDPGETADLNVILSNSGGADGENINALLSCDNPNITITENQDQLGEIEDSSTGVVSYAVSASSNIPLGEGVIFDIAVTADNYYTNTSSFIVTVGLALEDFESGGFTSYPWEFSGYNIQWPGVNPIEDYNIVDTLANAEWGLDSDEYYSGSFSSRSAEITHNQASIMHITMDVIEDNEISFYYRVACEYSPSGDFFYDGLIFSIDGNIVEHYQPTGNGQSPWTHASHPVTSGLHTFSWAYVKDGSDGGT
;
A
#
# COMPACT_ATOMS: atom_id res chain seq x y z
N TYR A 1 22.74 -39.84 -24.62
CA TYR A 1 21.78 -38.73 -24.85
C TYR A 1 22.53 -37.60 -25.54
N ASN A 2 22.01 -36.37 -25.60
CA ASN A 2 22.58 -35.23 -26.35
C ASN A 2 23.67 -34.42 -25.62
N TYR A 3 23.88 -34.62 -24.32
CA TYR A 3 25.01 -34.01 -23.59
C TYR A 3 26.36 -34.38 -24.22
N THR A 4 27.20 -33.37 -24.46
CA THR A 4 28.52 -33.50 -25.10
C THR A 4 29.68 -33.62 -24.12
N GLU A 5 29.47 -33.24 -22.86
CA GLU A 5 30.47 -33.23 -21.80
C GLU A 5 29.87 -33.75 -20.49
N ILE A 6 30.66 -34.51 -19.73
CA ILE A 6 30.26 -35.11 -18.46
C ILE A 6 31.44 -35.01 -17.49
N ASP A 7 31.29 -34.19 -16.45
CA ASP A 7 32.25 -34.11 -15.36
C ASP A 7 31.99 -35.19 -14.32
N GLN A 8 33.04 -35.92 -13.95
CA GLN A 8 32.99 -37.03 -12.99
C GLN A 8 33.82 -36.69 -11.75
N ILE A 9 33.20 -35.99 -10.79
CA ILE A 9 33.88 -35.48 -9.59
C ILE A 9 33.53 -36.36 -8.40
N TYR A 10 34.26 -37.46 -8.26
CA TYR A 10 33.96 -38.52 -7.28
C TYR A 10 35.02 -38.63 -6.19
N ASP A 11 34.61 -39.04 -5.00
CA ASP A 11 35.52 -39.38 -3.91
C ASP A 11 36.45 -40.56 -4.27
N PRO A 12 37.67 -40.60 -3.71
CA PRO A 12 38.26 -39.60 -2.81
C PRO A 12 39.07 -38.51 -3.55
N SER A 13 39.01 -38.48 -4.89
CA SER A 13 39.89 -37.62 -5.72
C SER A 13 39.24 -36.32 -6.21
N GLY A 14 37.92 -36.21 -6.11
CA GLY A 14 37.18 -35.00 -6.42
C GLY A 14 37.57 -33.86 -5.48
N THR A 15 37.53 -32.64 -6.00
CA THR A 15 37.84 -31.42 -5.25
C THR A 15 36.74 -30.39 -5.47
N ASP A 16 36.56 -29.50 -4.50
CA ASP A 16 35.63 -28.38 -4.62
C ASP A 16 35.95 -27.49 -5.83
N GLN A 17 37.24 -27.28 -6.14
CA GLN A 17 37.65 -26.47 -7.27
C GLN A 17 37.21 -27.09 -8.60
N GLN A 18 37.31 -28.41 -8.76
CA GLN A 18 36.77 -29.08 -9.96
C GLN A 18 35.26 -28.86 -10.10
N GLY A 19 34.52 -28.85 -8.97
CA GLY A 19 33.09 -28.57 -8.97
C GLY A 19 32.78 -27.13 -9.38
N ILE A 20 33.49 -26.18 -8.77
CA ILE A 20 33.37 -24.73 -9.06
C ILE A 20 33.71 -24.46 -10.53
N ASP A 21 34.83 -25.01 -11.03
CA ASP A 21 35.26 -24.83 -12.41
C ASP A 21 34.22 -25.38 -13.39
N ALA A 22 33.68 -26.58 -13.15
CA ALA A 22 32.65 -27.16 -14.00
C ALA A 22 31.35 -26.35 -13.99
N ILE A 23 30.92 -25.82 -12.83
CA ILE A 23 29.71 -24.99 -12.72
C ILE A 23 29.92 -23.66 -13.44
N ASN A 24 31.06 -23.00 -13.22
CA ASN A 24 31.41 -21.72 -13.84
C ASN A 24 31.65 -21.82 -15.36
N ASP A 25 32.00 -23.00 -15.87
CA ASP A 25 32.09 -23.29 -17.31
C ASP A 25 30.71 -23.59 -17.95
N GLY A 26 29.65 -23.65 -17.14
CA GLY A 26 28.27 -23.82 -17.59
C GLY A 26 27.86 -25.27 -17.81
N ARG A 27 26.90 -25.76 -17.01
CA ARG A 27 26.33 -27.11 -17.14
C ARG A 27 24.81 -27.06 -17.16
N GLY A 28 24.19 -27.93 -17.96
CA GLY A 28 22.73 -27.99 -18.07
C GLY A 28 22.06 -28.76 -16.92
N ILE A 29 22.74 -29.75 -16.34
CA ILE A 29 22.21 -30.61 -15.26
C ILE A 29 23.32 -30.97 -14.28
N ILE A 30 22.98 -31.02 -12.99
CA ILE A 30 23.83 -31.60 -11.94
C ILE A 30 23.06 -32.69 -11.21
N ASN A 31 23.67 -33.87 -11.11
CA ASN A 31 23.21 -34.95 -10.24
C ASN A 31 24.20 -35.13 -9.12
N TYR A 32 23.77 -34.84 -7.89
CA TYR A 32 24.55 -35.09 -6.69
C TYR A 32 24.02 -36.32 -5.95
N THR A 33 24.91 -37.18 -5.48
CA THR A 33 24.59 -38.29 -4.55
C THR A 33 25.70 -38.39 -3.51
N GLY A 34 25.36 -38.13 -2.24
CA GLY A 34 26.31 -38.19 -1.14
C GLY A 34 25.74 -37.67 0.18
N HIS A 35 26.62 -37.30 1.11
CA HIS A 35 26.19 -36.67 2.35
C HIS A 35 25.82 -35.20 2.14
N GLY A 36 24.76 -34.74 2.80
CA GLY A 36 24.33 -33.34 2.79
C GLY A 36 24.28 -32.77 4.19
N SER A 37 24.51 -31.47 4.30
CA SER A 37 24.16 -30.66 5.47
C SER A 37 23.18 -29.57 5.06
N VAL A 38 22.66 -28.83 6.03
CA VAL A 38 21.76 -27.69 5.76
C VAL A 38 22.41 -26.68 4.81
N THR A 39 23.74 -26.60 4.80
CA THR A 39 24.50 -25.56 4.08
C THR A 39 25.56 -26.11 3.11
N SER A 40 25.59 -27.43 2.85
CA SER A 40 26.62 -28.00 1.96
C SER A 40 26.30 -29.39 1.39
N TRP A 41 27.03 -29.74 0.33
CA TRP A 41 27.39 -31.11 0.00
C TRP A 41 28.61 -31.58 0.79
N GLY A 42 28.79 -32.90 0.95
CA GLY A 42 29.79 -33.47 1.85
C GLY A 42 30.84 -34.40 1.23
N ASN A 43 30.76 -34.67 -0.08
CA ASN A 43 31.62 -35.62 -0.79
C ASN A 43 31.82 -35.19 -2.25
N GLY A 44 32.91 -35.62 -2.89
CA GLY A 44 33.25 -35.20 -4.25
C GLY A 44 33.59 -33.71 -4.29
N ALA A 45 32.73 -32.89 -4.88
CA ALA A 45 32.76 -31.44 -4.69
C ALA A 45 31.89 -31.06 -3.48
N SER A 46 32.54 -30.85 -2.33
CA SER A 46 31.88 -30.62 -1.03
C SER A 46 31.49 -29.14 -0.87
N LEU A 47 30.78 -28.61 -1.87
CA LEU A 47 30.42 -27.20 -1.96
C LEU A 47 29.52 -26.77 -0.80
N ASN A 48 29.84 -25.63 -0.20
CA ASN A 48 29.01 -24.96 0.80
C ASN A 48 28.43 -23.64 0.28
N ILE A 49 27.49 -23.05 1.03
CA ILE A 49 26.82 -21.78 0.65
C ILE A 49 27.80 -20.66 0.31
N ASN A 50 28.94 -20.54 1.01
CA ASN A 50 29.91 -19.47 0.69
C ASN A 50 30.55 -19.69 -0.67
N GLN A 51 30.79 -20.93 -1.08
CA GLN A 51 31.30 -21.23 -2.42
C GLN A 51 30.23 -20.98 -3.49
N VAL A 52 28.97 -21.34 -3.21
CA VAL A 52 27.82 -21.09 -4.09
C VAL A 52 27.64 -19.59 -4.34
N ASN A 53 27.73 -18.77 -3.29
CA ASN A 53 27.62 -17.31 -3.37
C ASN A 53 28.82 -16.65 -4.09
N ASN A 54 29.86 -17.40 -4.43
CA ASN A 54 31.02 -16.93 -5.19
C ASN A 54 31.13 -17.58 -6.58
N LEU A 55 30.08 -18.29 -7.04
CA LEU A 55 30.01 -18.77 -8.41
C LEU A 55 29.93 -17.60 -9.40
N GLU A 56 30.42 -17.84 -10.60
CA GLU A 56 30.52 -16.87 -11.70
C GLU A 56 29.85 -17.41 -12.98
N ASN A 57 28.95 -18.39 -12.86
CA ASN A 57 28.20 -19.00 -13.96
C ASN A 57 27.04 -18.10 -14.44
N ASP A 58 27.38 -16.87 -14.84
CA ASP A 58 26.43 -15.82 -15.20
C ASP A 58 25.46 -16.29 -16.28
N TRP A 59 24.18 -16.42 -15.94
CA TRP A 59 23.11 -16.92 -16.84
C TRP A 59 23.30 -18.34 -17.37
N GLU A 60 24.28 -19.09 -16.85
CA GLU A 60 24.58 -20.48 -17.21
C GLU A 60 24.12 -21.42 -16.10
N LEU A 61 22.81 -21.42 -15.88
CA LEU A 61 22.18 -21.98 -14.69
C LEU A 61 21.76 -23.45 -14.89
N PRO A 62 22.43 -24.44 -14.28
CA PRO A 62 21.97 -25.83 -14.25
C PRO A 62 20.64 -25.98 -13.51
N HIS A 63 19.94 -27.08 -13.78
CA HIS A 63 19.01 -27.65 -12.81
C HIS A 63 19.69 -28.76 -12.01
N VAL A 64 19.39 -28.84 -10.71
CA VAL A 64 20.13 -29.69 -9.76
C VAL A 64 19.22 -30.70 -9.09
N ILE A 65 19.60 -31.97 -9.11
CA ILE A 65 18.94 -33.05 -8.36
C ILE A 65 19.90 -33.48 -7.25
N SER A 66 19.57 -33.14 -6.01
CA SER A 66 20.41 -33.44 -4.85
C SER A 66 19.88 -34.61 -4.05
N VAL A 67 20.57 -35.74 -4.14
CA VAL A 67 20.46 -36.85 -3.19
C VAL A 67 21.44 -36.58 -2.06
N GLY A 68 20.97 -35.85 -1.05
CA GLY A 68 21.72 -35.38 0.11
C GLY A 68 20.80 -34.98 1.25
N CYS A 69 21.19 -35.30 2.47
CA CYS A 69 20.42 -34.98 3.67
C CYS A 69 20.23 -33.46 3.83
N VAL A 70 19.02 -33.03 4.19
CA VAL A 70 18.66 -31.69 4.71
C VAL A 70 19.09 -30.47 3.85
N ASN A 71 19.52 -30.66 2.60
CA ASN A 71 19.88 -29.56 1.70
C ASN A 71 18.71 -28.60 1.41
N GLY A 72 17.47 -29.07 1.60
CA GLY A 72 16.24 -28.30 1.44
C GLY A 72 15.56 -27.98 2.78
N SER A 73 16.26 -28.02 3.92
CA SER A 73 15.67 -27.71 5.23
C SER A 73 15.43 -26.19 5.40
N PHE A 74 14.40 -25.64 4.74
CA PHE A 74 14.13 -24.20 4.62
C PHE A 74 13.37 -23.58 5.81
N GLU A 75 12.88 -24.39 6.75
CA GLU A 75 11.88 -23.94 7.74
C GLU A 75 12.40 -22.88 8.74
N ASN A 76 13.71 -22.72 8.95
CA ASN A 76 14.28 -21.79 9.94
C ASN A 76 15.66 -21.18 9.58
N ASN A 77 16.11 -21.32 8.33
CA ASN A 77 17.40 -20.84 7.86
C ASN A 77 17.37 -20.68 6.34
N THR A 78 18.32 -19.95 5.75
CA THR A 78 18.61 -20.11 4.31
C THR A 78 19.33 -21.44 4.11
N CYS A 79 18.63 -22.42 3.54
CA CYS A 79 19.19 -23.74 3.25
C CYS A 79 20.03 -23.72 1.97
N PHE A 80 20.74 -24.82 1.72
CA PHE A 80 21.63 -24.95 0.56
C PHE A 80 20.89 -24.75 -0.77
N ALA A 81 19.70 -25.34 -0.93
CA ALA A 81 18.89 -25.16 -2.14
C ALA A 81 18.46 -23.68 -2.36
N GLU A 82 18.09 -22.97 -1.29
CA GLU A 82 17.75 -21.54 -1.38
C GLU A 82 18.97 -20.69 -1.75
N ALA A 83 20.16 -21.00 -1.22
CA ALA A 83 21.38 -20.29 -1.57
C ALA A 83 21.70 -20.41 -3.06
N TRP A 84 21.51 -21.60 -3.66
CA TRP A 84 21.71 -21.80 -5.09
C TRP A 84 20.75 -21.01 -5.98
N LEU A 85 19.50 -20.81 -5.56
CA LEU A 85 18.52 -20.06 -6.36
C LEU A 85 18.56 -18.55 -6.14
N ARG A 86 19.16 -18.10 -5.03
CA ARG A 86 19.31 -16.68 -4.67
C ARG A 86 20.69 -16.13 -5.02
N ALA A 87 21.60 -16.95 -5.54
CA ALA A 87 22.96 -16.55 -5.83
C ALA A 87 23.00 -15.51 -6.97
N THR A 88 23.86 -14.51 -6.78
CA THR A 88 24.18 -13.51 -7.79
C THR A 88 25.67 -13.30 -7.82
N ASN A 89 26.24 -13.07 -9.00
CA ASN A 89 27.64 -12.71 -9.14
C ASN A 89 27.91 -11.36 -8.44
N ASN A 90 28.83 -11.38 -7.48
CA ASN A 90 29.16 -10.22 -6.65
C ASN A 90 29.76 -9.04 -7.43
N SER A 91 30.24 -9.26 -8.65
CA SER A 91 30.88 -8.24 -9.48
C SER A 91 29.92 -7.51 -10.41
N ASN A 92 28.87 -8.17 -10.91
CA ASN A 92 27.97 -7.60 -11.93
C ASN A 92 26.47 -7.77 -11.64
N GLY A 93 26.10 -8.48 -10.57
CA GLY A 93 24.71 -8.71 -10.17
C GLY A 93 23.94 -9.70 -11.06
N ALA A 94 24.59 -10.38 -12.01
CA ALA A 94 23.96 -11.40 -12.84
C ALA A 94 23.55 -12.61 -11.97
N PRO A 95 22.43 -13.29 -12.27
CA PRO A 95 22.08 -14.55 -11.63
C PRO A 95 23.17 -15.60 -11.83
N THR A 96 23.54 -16.28 -10.75
CA THR A 96 24.47 -17.43 -10.71
C THR A 96 23.82 -18.59 -9.94
N GLY A 97 24.50 -19.71 -9.77
CA GLY A 97 23.94 -20.87 -9.08
C GLY A 97 23.09 -21.73 -10.02
N ALA A 98 21.79 -21.90 -9.73
CA ALA A 98 20.91 -22.83 -10.45
C ALA A 98 19.55 -22.22 -10.81
N VAL A 99 18.89 -22.78 -11.83
CA VAL A 99 17.55 -22.37 -12.25
C VAL A 99 16.44 -23.13 -11.50
N ALA A 100 16.76 -24.35 -11.04
CA ALA A 100 15.89 -25.16 -10.20
C ALA A 100 16.72 -26.14 -9.37
N PHE A 101 16.25 -26.50 -8.18
CA PHE A 101 16.95 -27.39 -7.26
C PHE A 101 15.97 -28.35 -6.56
N TYR A 102 16.25 -29.65 -6.59
CA TYR A 102 15.45 -30.68 -5.91
C TYR A 102 16.17 -31.16 -4.65
N ALA A 103 15.66 -30.84 -3.46
CA ALA A 103 16.35 -31.11 -2.19
C ALA A 103 15.43 -31.56 -1.04
N SER A 104 15.95 -32.43 -0.18
CA SER A 104 15.20 -32.96 0.96
C SER A 104 15.20 -32.00 2.16
N THR A 105 14.05 -31.85 2.81
CA THR A 105 13.91 -31.12 4.08
C THR A 105 14.45 -31.91 5.27
N VAL A 106 14.54 -33.25 5.16
CA VAL A 106 15.01 -34.14 6.23
C VAL A 106 16.22 -34.98 5.80
N ASN A 107 16.73 -35.81 6.71
CA ASN A 107 17.72 -36.84 6.37
C ASN A 107 17.12 -37.87 5.41
N GLN A 108 17.78 -38.09 4.28
CA GLN A 108 17.32 -39.05 3.28
C GLN A 108 17.78 -40.48 3.59
N TYR A 109 16.97 -41.46 3.19
CA TYR A 109 17.44 -42.83 3.02
C TYR A 109 18.42 -42.94 1.85
N TRP A 110 19.18 -44.03 1.83
CA TRP A 110 20.27 -44.17 0.86
C TRP A 110 19.79 -44.56 -0.54
N ASN A 111 18.90 -45.56 -0.65
CA ASN A 111 18.61 -46.18 -1.95
C ASN A 111 17.43 -45.52 -2.67
N GLU A 112 16.44 -45.07 -1.90
CA GLU A 112 15.16 -44.58 -2.38
C GLU A 112 15.34 -43.36 -3.28
N PRO A 113 16.03 -42.27 -2.86
CA PRO A 113 16.17 -41.09 -3.71
C PRO A 113 17.06 -41.33 -4.93
N MET A 114 18.03 -42.27 -4.83
CA MET A 114 18.83 -42.69 -5.99
C MET A 114 17.95 -43.27 -7.09
N ARG A 115 16.92 -44.06 -6.74
CA ARG A 115 15.99 -44.61 -7.74
C ARG A 115 15.19 -43.53 -8.46
N ALA A 116 14.76 -42.50 -7.74
CA ALA A 116 14.07 -41.36 -8.32
C ALA A 116 14.99 -40.50 -9.20
N GLN A 117 16.25 -40.31 -8.80
CA GLN A 117 17.27 -39.65 -9.62
C GLN A 117 17.53 -40.42 -10.92
N ASP A 118 17.73 -41.74 -10.84
CA ASP A 118 17.88 -42.61 -12.03
C ASP A 118 16.67 -42.51 -12.95
N HIS A 119 15.46 -42.63 -12.39
CA HIS A 119 14.25 -42.62 -13.21
C HIS A 119 13.94 -41.25 -13.80
N THR A 120 14.36 -40.16 -13.16
CA THR A 120 14.31 -38.82 -13.76
C THR A 120 15.16 -38.76 -15.03
N VAL A 121 16.35 -39.36 -15.02
CA VAL A 121 17.21 -39.45 -16.21
C VAL A 121 16.61 -40.40 -17.26
N ASP A 122 16.00 -41.52 -16.84
CA ASP A 122 15.27 -42.42 -17.75
C ASP A 122 14.18 -41.66 -18.53
N LEU A 123 13.39 -40.81 -17.85
CA LEU A 123 12.33 -39.97 -18.44
C LEU A 123 12.90 -38.92 -19.39
N LEU A 124 14.00 -38.27 -19.03
CA LEU A 124 14.68 -37.31 -19.89
C LEU A 124 15.15 -37.96 -21.20
N VAL A 125 15.72 -39.16 -21.11
CA VAL A 125 16.25 -39.92 -22.25
C VAL A 125 15.15 -40.64 -23.03
N GLY A 126 14.01 -40.96 -22.39
CA GLY A 126 12.91 -41.74 -22.95
C GLY A 126 13.15 -43.25 -22.93
N TYR A 127 14.02 -43.73 -22.04
CA TYR A 127 14.36 -45.15 -21.96
C TYR A 127 14.79 -45.55 -20.54
N ASN A 128 14.13 -46.58 -19.99
CA ASN A 128 14.49 -47.17 -18.71
C ASN A 128 15.52 -48.28 -18.92
N TYR A 129 16.76 -48.04 -18.48
CA TYR A 129 17.86 -48.98 -18.64
C TYR A 129 17.83 -50.14 -17.64
N SER A 130 17.11 -50.02 -16.53
CA SER A 130 17.00 -51.07 -15.51
C SER A 130 16.13 -52.24 -15.97
N ASN A 131 15.11 -51.99 -16.80
CA ASN A 131 14.22 -53.03 -17.36
C ASN A 131 14.22 -53.10 -18.89
N ASN A 132 15.02 -52.25 -19.54
CA ASN A 132 15.24 -52.23 -20.98
C ASN A 132 13.94 -51.98 -21.78
N GLN A 133 13.16 -50.99 -21.35
CA GLN A 133 11.88 -50.58 -21.96
C GLN A 133 11.84 -49.06 -22.27
N PRO A 134 11.13 -48.63 -23.33
CA PRO A 134 10.88 -47.20 -23.55
C PRO A 134 9.99 -46.61 -22.45
N VAL A 135 10.15 -45.32 -22.18
CA VAL A 135 9.29 -44.56 -21.26
C VAL A 135 8.90 -43.21 -21.88
N ASP A 136 7.72 -42.73 -21.53
CA ASP A 136 7.21 -41.46 -22.06
C ASP A 136 8.00 -40.29 -21.50
N LYS A 137 8.65 -39.55 -22.41
CA LYS A 137 9.51 -38.42 -22.05
C LYS A 137 8.75 -37.34 -21.29
N LYS A 138 9.50 -36.63 -20.46
CA LYS A 138 9.07 -35.42 -19.74
C LYS A 138 10.19 -34.39 -19.85
N TYR A 139 9.82 -33.12 -19.95
CA TYR A 139 10.79 -32.03 -20.14
C TYR A 139 10.63 -30.90 -19.13
N THR A 140 9.45 -30.74 -18.54
CA THR A 140 9.26 -29.81 -17.41
C THR A 140 9.94 -30.33 -16.14
N ILE A 141 10.52 -29.44 -15.32
CA ILE A 141 11.10 -29.77 -14.01
C ILE A 141 10.13 -30.59 -13.14
N GLY A 142 8.90 -30.12 -12.97
CA GLY A 142 7.87 -30.81 -12.19
C GLY A 142 7.53 -32.17 -12.76
N GLY A 143 7.31 -32.25 -14.08
CA GLY A 143 7.04 -33.52 -14.76
C GLY A 143 8.17 -34.54 -14.62
N LEU A 144 9.43 -34.11 -14.72
CA LEU A 144 10.60 -34.96 -14.56
C LEU A 144 10.74 -35.49 -13.13
N TRP A 145 10.77 -34.58 -12.15
CA TRP A 145 11.09 -34.92 -10.76
C TRP A 145 9.95 -35.64 -10.05
N TYR A 146 8.70 -35.22 -10.31
CA TYR A 146 7.53 -35.88 -9.76
C TYR A 146 7.41 -37.33 -10.25
N ASN A 147 7.50 -37.56 -11.57
CA ASN A 147 7.41 -38.92 -12.11
C ASN A 147 8.62 -39.78 -11.72
N GLY A 148 9.81 -39.18 -11.58
CA GLY A 148 10.97 -39.83 -10.96
C GLY A 148 10.65 -40.36 -9.57
N SER A 149 10.07 -39.51 -8.71
CA SER A 149 9.65 -39.90 -7.36
C SER A 149 8.49 -40.90 -7.33
N CYS A 150 7.54 -40.85 -8.29
CA CYS A 150 6.51 -41.89 -8.43
C CYS A 150 7.15 -43.28 -8.57
N ASN A 151 8.19 -43.40 -9.38
CA ASN A 151 8.86 -44.68 -9.56
C ASN A 151 9.62 -45.14 -8.31
N MET A 152 10.21 -44.23 -7.55
CA MET A 152 10.77 -44.55 -6.23
C MET A 152 9.69 -45.11 -5.29
N MET A 153 8.49 -44.49 -5.26
CA MET A 153 7.37 -44.98 -4.45
C MET A 153 6.89 -46.36 -4.90
N ASP A 154 6.81 -46.62 -6.20
CA ASP A 154 6.42 -47.94 -6.73
C ASP A 154 7.39 -49.05 -6.33
N VAL A 155 8.69 -48.74 -6.30
CA VAL A 155 9.76 -49.73 -5.99
C VAL A 155 9.90 -49.96 -4.48
N TYR A 156 9.84 -48.90 -3.68
CA TYR A 156 10.17 -48.93 -2.26
C TYR A 156 8.96 -48.84 -1.32
N GLY A 157 7.75 -48.63 -1.85
CA GLY A 157 6.53 -48.57 -1.06
C GLY A 157 6.59 -47.46 -0.01
N SER A 158 6.32 -47.81 1.25
CA SER A 158 6.29 -46.85 2.37
C SER A 158 7.56 -46.03 2.52
N SER A 159 8.76 -46.62 2.40
CA SER A 159 9.99 -45.84 2.56
C SER A 159 10.24 -44.87 1.40
N GLY A 160 9.73 -45.18 0.20
CA GLY A 160 9.71 -44.24 -0.91
C GLY A 160 8.72 -43.09 -0.69
N ILE A 161 7.53 -43.38 -0.15
CA ILE A 161 6.54 -42.36 0.20
C ILE A 161 7.10 -41.41 1.26
N ASP A 162 7.76 -41.95 2.29
CA ASP A 162 8.40 -41.15 3.35
C ASP A 162 9.41 -40.15 2.77
N MET A 163 10.22 -40.57 1.79
CA MET A 163 11.16 -39.67 1.11
C MET A 163 10.46 -38.64 0.22
N PHE A 164 9.47 -39.05 -0.58
CA PHE A 164 8.76 -38.16 -1.49
C PHE A 164 8.11 -36.98 -0.75
N LEU A 165 7.49 -37.23 0.41
CA LEU A 165 6.86 -36.18 1.23
C LEU A 165 7.82 -35.07 1.68
N THR A 166 9.13 -35.33 1.62
CA THR A 166 10.17 -34.43 2.12
C THR A 166 11.07 -33.87 1.02
N TRP A 167 10.91 -34.29 -0.24
CA TRP A 167 11.75 -33.84 -1.34
C TRP A 167 11.04 -32.70 -2.08
N ILE A 168 11.62 -31.49 -2.02
CA ILE A 168 10.96 -30.26 -2.43
C ILE A 168 11.64 -29.69 -3.68
N ILE A 169 10.81 -29.26 -4.63
CA ILE A 169 11.21 -28.49 -5.80
C ILE A 169 11.38 -27.03 -5.37
N PHE A 170 12.61 -26.54 -5.42
CA PHE A 170 12.90 -25.12 -5.33
C PHE A 170 13.05 -24.57 -6.75
N GLY A 171 12.38 -23.46 -7.05
CA GLY A 171 12.32 -22.87 -8.39
C GLY A 171 11.00 -23.15 -9.09
N ASP A 172 10.96 -22.96 -10.40
CA ASP A 172 9.74 -23.10 -11.20
C ASP A 172 9.53 -24.55 -11.67
N ALA A 173 8.47 -25.19 -11.18
CA ALA A 173 8.10 -26.55 -11.58
C ALA A 173 7.59 -26.65 -13.03
N SER A 174 7.13 -25.54 -13.62
CA SER A 174 6.66 -25.49 -15.00
C SER A 174 7.78 -25.32 -16.03
N LEU A 175 9.00 -24.97 -15.58
CA LEU A 175 10.16 -24.74 -16.44
C LEU A 175 10.43 -25.93 -17.36
N ASP A 176 10.37 -25.70 -18.67
CA ASP A 176 10.82 -26.64 -19.70
C ASP A 176 12.35 -26.60 -19.80
N ILE A 177 13.01 -27.72 -19.50
CA ILE A 177 14.47 -27.79 -19.45
C ILE A 177 15.10 -27.77 -20.84
N ARG A 178 16.35 -27.34 -20.90
CA ARG A 178 17.20 -27.47 -22.09
C ARG A 178 18.21 -28.58 -21.87
N SER A 179 18.25 -29.54 -22.78
CA SER A 179 19.23 -30.64 -22.78
C SER A 179 20.20 -30.57 -23.96
N ASP A 180 19.95 -29.67 -24.91
CA ASP A 180 20.78 -29.44 -26.10
C ASP A 180 20.91 -27.95 -26.37
N ILE A 181 21.82 -27.61 -27.29
CA ILE A 181 21.86 -26.28 -27.88
C ILE A 181 20.52 -26.03 -28.61
N PRO A 182 19.76 -25.00 -28.22
CA PRO A 182 18.43 -24.81 -28.76
C PRO A 182 18.46 -24.40 -30.23
N MET A 183 17.56 -24.98 -31.03
CA MET A 183 17.41 -24.64 -32.44
C MET A 183 16.33 -23.57 -32.65
N GLN A 184 16.44 -22.80 -33.73
CA GLN A 184 15.43 -21.79 -34.10
C GLN A 184 14.11 -22.43 -34.54
N ILE A 185 13.00 -21.77 -34.22
CA ILE A 185 11.67 -22.06 -34.76
C ILE A 185 11.45 -21.18 -35.99
N SER A 186 10.99 -21.75 -37.10
CA SER A 186 10.36 -20.98 -38.17
C SER A 186 8.87 -20.97 -37.94
N ALA A 187 8.23 -19.81 -38.05
CA ALA A 187 6.79 -19.64 -37.98
C ALA A 187 6.32 -18.91 -39.24
N SER A 188 5.20 -19.35 -39.81
CA SER A 188 4.51 -18.77 -40.95
C SER A 188 3.09 -18.44 -40.53
N HIS A 189 2.73 -17.17 -40.65
CA HIS A 189 1.42 -16.63 -40.29
C HIS A 189 1.18 -15.37 -41.15
N THR A 190 -0.05 -14.85 -41.15
CA THR A 190 -0.43 -13.70 -41.99
C THR A 190 0.18 -12.38 -41.54
N GLY A 191 0.63 -12.28 -40.28
CA GLY A 191 0.99 -11.02 -39.61
C GLY A 191 -0.21 -10.13 -39.26
N THR A 192 -1.41 -10.50 -39.68
CA THR A 192 -2.63 -9.69 -39.55
C THR A 192 -3.81 -10.55 -39.15
N LEU A 193 -4.53 -10.15 -38.10
CA LEU A 193 -5.81 -10.68 -37.68
C LEU A 193 -6.90 -9.67 -38.05
N PHE A 194 -8.06 -10.11 -38.56
CA PHE A 194 -9.16 -9.18 -38.78
C PHE A 194 -10.09 -9.12 -37.58
N ILE A 195 -10.62 -7.94 -37.28
CA ILE A 195 -11.67 -7.79 -36.27
C ILE A 195 -12.84 -8.70 -36.65
N GLY A 196 -13.32 -9.49 -35.68
CA GLY A 196 -14.35 -10.51 -35.86
C GLY A 196 -13.81 -11.93 -36.14
N ASP A 197 -12.50 -12.09 -36.40
CA ASP A 197 -11.89 -13.42 -36.46
C ASP A 197 -11.74 -14.00 -35.04
N GLU A 198 -12.26 -15.21 -34.84
CA GLU A 198 -12.18 -15.93 -33.55
C GLU A 198 -10.92 -16.80 -33.42
N GLY A 199 -10.07 -16.87 -34.45
CA GLY A 199 -8.88 -17.70 -34.42
C GLY A 199 -7.78 -17.28 -35.39
N TYR A 200 -6.55 -17.66 -35.06
CA TYR A 200 -5.35 -17.30 -35.79
C TYR A 200 -4.50 -18.53 -36.12
N GLU A 201 -4.24 -18.76 -37.41
CA GLU A 201 -3.47 -19.91 -37.91
C GLU A 201 -1.96 -19.62 -37.88
N VAL A 202 -1.18 -20.55 -37.33
CA VAL A 202 0.27 -20.49 -37.26
C VAL A 202 0.87 -21.84 -37.65
N ILE A 203 1.71 -21.84 -38.68
CA ILE A 203 2.42 -23.04 -39.14
C ILE A 203 3.89 -22.91 -38.74
N THR A 204 4.43 -23.91 -38.07
CA THR A 204 5.82 -23.97 -37.62
C THR A 204 6.57 -25.17 -38.21
N ASN A 205 7.90 -25.19 -38.08
CA ASN A 205 8.71 -26.38 -38.42
C ASN A 205 8.83 -27.39 -37.26
N VAL A 206 8.08 -27.20 -36.17
CA VAL A 206 8.21 -27.99 -34.94
C VAL A 206 6.82 -28.53 -34.57
N PRO A 207 6.60 -29.86 -34.59
CA PRO A 207 5.39 -30.43 -34.01
C PRO A 207 5.43 -30.31 -32.48
N ASP A 208 4.26 -30.27 -31.84
CA ASP A 208 4.10 -30.14 -30.39
C ASP A 208 4.76 -28.87 -29.80
N ALA A 209 4.85 -27.81 -30.60
CA ALA A 209 5.23 -26.47 -30.15
C ALA A 209 4.00 -25.76 -29.56
N LEU A 210 4.16 -25.07 -28.44
CA LEU A 210 3.10 -24.26 -27.85
C LEU A 210 3.09 -22.88 -28.51
N VAL A 211 1.98 -22.54 -29.13
CA VAL A 211 1.71 -21.23 -29.72
C VAL A 211 0.71 -20.50 -28.84
N ALA A 212 1.02 -19.27 -28.46
CA ALA A 212 0.15 -18.43 -27.63
C ALA A 212 0.04 -17.03 -28.24
N ILE A 213 -1.14 -16.43 -28.11
CA ILE A 213 -1.42 -15.05 -28.50
C ILE A 213 -1.90 -14.29 -27.27
N SER A 214 -1.29 -13.14 -27.02
CA SER A 214 -1.57 -12.30 -25.85
C SER A 214 -1.65 -10.83 -26.21
N ASP A 215 -2.46 -10.07 -25.48
CA ASP A 215 -2.52 -8.61 -25.51
C ASP A 215 -1.99 -8.05 -24.19
N ASN A 216 -0.88 -7.30 -24.23
CA ASN A 216 -0.27 -6.66 -23.06
C ASN A 216 -0.15 -7.56 -21.81
N GLY A 217 0.26 -8.82 -22.01
CA GLY A 217 0.43 -9.82 -20.95
C GLY A 217 -0.84 -10.63 -20.61
N THR A 218 -2.00 -10.27 -21.16
CA THR A 218 -3.23 -11.03 -21.05
C THR A 218 -3.30 -12.08 -22.15
N LEU A 219 -3.37 -13.36 -21.78
CA LEU A 219 -3.51 -14.46 -22.74
C LEU A 219 -4.90 -14.44 -23.38
N LEU A 220 -4.95 -14.35 -24.71
CA LEU A 220 -6.20 -14.46 -25.48
C LEU A 220 -6.46 -15.90 -25.92
N GLY A 221 -5.42 -16.67 -26.18
CA GLY A 221 -5.54 -18.06 -26.60
C GLY A 221 -4.20 -18.76 -26.75
N SER A 222 -4.21 -20.09 -26.67
CA SER A 222 -3.04 -20.92 -26.97
C SER A 222 -3.42 -22.30 -27.50
N GLY A 223 -2.46 -22.96 -28.17
CA GLY A 223 -2.62 -24.30 -28.69
C GLY A 223 -1.28 -24.94 -29.03
N TYR A 224 -1.26 -26.28 -29.13
CA TYR A 224 -0.09 -27.03 -29.56
C TYR A 224 -0.18 -27.33 -31.05
N THR A 225 0.94 -27.21 -31.75
CA THR A 225 1.05 -27.62 -33.14
C THR A 225 0.90 -29.12 -33.31
N ASP A 226 0.22 -29.52 -34.38
CA ASP A 226 0.04 -30.93 -34.73
C ASP A 226 1.32 -31.56 -35.31
N GLU A 227 1.23 -32.80 -35.80
CA GLU A 227 2.37 -33.50 -36.42
C GLU A 227 2.94 -32.79 -37.66
N SER A 228 2.15 -31.93 -38.31
CA SER A 228 2.56 -31.11 -39.45
C SER A 228 3.14 -29.75 -39.04
N GLY A 229 3.09 -29.42 -37.74
CA GLY A 229 3.53 -28.14 -37.21
C GLY A 229 2.44 -27.05 -37.27
N ASP A 230 1.17 -27.42 -37.50
CA ASP A 230 0.07 -26.48 -37.70
C ASP A 230 -0.82 -26.33 -36.45
N VAL A 231 -1.31 -25.13 -36.18
CA VAL A 231 -2.28 -24.84 -35.12
C VAL A 231 -3.15 -23.62 -35.48
N VAL A 232 -4.44 -23.73 -35.18
CA VAL A 232 -5.35 -22.58 -35.12
C VAL A 232 -5.57 -22.23 -33.65
N VAL A 233 -5.05 -21.08 -33.24
CA VAL A 233 -5.22 -20.56 -31.88
C VAL A 233 -6.58 -19.88 -31.79
N VAL A 234 -7.49 -20.44 -31.00
CA VAL A 234 -8.81 -19.84 -30.74
C VAL A 234 -8.67 -18.73 -29.69
N LEU A 235 -9.20 -17.55 -29.97
CA LEU A 235 -9.09 -16.34 -29.14
C LEU A 235 -10.36 -16.14 -28.31
N SER A 236 -10.20 -15.84 -27.02
CA SER A 236 -11.31 -15.68 -26.08
C SER A 236 -11.00 -14.64 -24.98
N PRO A 237 -11.59 -13.44 -25.02
CA PRO A 237 -12.39 -12.90 -26.13
C PRO A 237 -11.52 -12.61 -27.36
N PRO A 238 -12.07 -12.66 -28.58
CA PRO A 238 -11.39 -12.11 -29.74
C PRO A 238 -11.29 -10.58 -29.63
N PRO A 239 -10.25 -9.95 -30.19
CA PRO A 239 -10.15 -8.49 -30.26
C PRO A 239 -11.30 -7.88 -31.05
N ASP A 240 -11.88 -6.81 -30.52
CA ASP A 240 -13.00 -6.05 -31.09
C ASP A 240 -12.59 -4.70 -31.69
N SER A 241 -11.34 -4.32 -31.49
CA SER A 241 -10.75 -3.04 -31.91
C SER A 241 -9.32 -3.25 -32.44
N PRO A 242 -8.78 -2.32 -33.24
CA PRO A 242 -7.39 -2.41 -33.69
C PRO A 242 -6.40 -2.34 -32.55
N THR A 243 -5.48 -3.31 -32.51
CA THR A 243 -4.44 -3.45 -31.50
C THR A 243 -3.25 -4.23 -32.08
N GLU A 244 -2.13 -4.30 -31.36
CA GLU A 244 -0.99 -5.16 -31.68
C GLU A 244 -0.88 -6.29 -30.66
N LEU A 245 -1.11 -7.52 -31.10
CA LEU A 245 -0.98 -8.70 -30.26
C LEU A 245 0.45 -9.24 -30.31
N THR A 246 0.83 -9.97 -29.26
CA THR A 246 2.09 -10.71 -29.20
C THR A 246 1.85 -12.19 -29.47
N LEU A 247 2.43 -12.71 -30.56
CA LEU A 247 2.56 -14.14 -30.85
C LEU A 247 3.82 -14.68 -30.17
N THR A 248 3.67 -15.68 -29.31
CA THR A 248 4.79 -16.39 -28.67
C THR A 248 4.75 -17.87 -29.04
N VAL A 249 5.87 -18.40 -29.54
CA VAL A 249 6.05 -19.82 -29.84
C VAL A 249 7.18 -20.42 -29.00
N THR A 250 6.88 -21.44 -28.22
CA THR A 250 7.83 -22.18 -27.38
C THR A 250 7.85 -23.67 -27.73
N GLY A 251 8.95 -24.34 -27.40
CA GLY A 251 9.07 -25.79 -27.59
C GLY A 251 10.38 -26.33 -27.03
N TYR A 252 10.41 -27.64 -26.79
CA TYR A 252 11.54 -28.32 -26.20
C TYR A 252 12.82 -28.16 -27.05
N ASN A 253 13.92 -27.73 -26.40
CA ASN A 253 15.19 -27.42 -27.09
C ASN A 253 15.02 -26.46 -28.29
N ARG A 254 14.14 -25.46 -28.14
CA ARG A 254 13.96 -24.38 -29.11
C ARG A 254 14.21 -23.01 -28.52
N VAL A 255 14.71 -22.09 -29.34
CA VAL A 255 14.74 -20.66 -28.99
C VAL A 255 13.30 -20.14 -29.05
N THR A 256 12.85 -19.49 -27.98
CA THR A 256 11.52 -18.86 -27.95
C THR A 256 11.42 -17.83 -29.06
N LYS A 257 10.34 -17.90 -29.84
CA LYS A 257 10.08 -16.97 -30.94
C LYS A 257 8.93 -16.04 -30.56
N ILE A 258 9.13 -14.74 -30.72
CA ILE A 258 8.16 -13.69 -30.37
C ILE A 258 8.00 -12.77 -31.60
N GLU A 259 6.77 -12.59 -32.09
CA GLU A 259 6.44 -11.75 -33.25
C GLU A 259 5.14 -10.96 -33.00
N PRO A 260 4.97 -9.77 -33.60
CA PRO A 260 3.72 -9.02 -33.51
C PRO A 260 2.66 -9.56 -34.47
N VAL A 261 1.38 -9.37 -34.14
CA VAL A 261 0.22 -9.61 -35.01
C VAL A 261 -0.69 -8.38 -34.95
N SER A 262 -0.86 -7.68 -36.07
CA SER A 262 -1.70 -6.48 -36.12
C SER A 262 -3.17 -6.86 -36.30
N VAL A 263 -4.04 -6.35 -35.43
CA VAL A 263 -5.50 -6.47 -35.58
C VAL A 263 -6.01 -5.30 -36.40
N ILE A 264 -6.68 -5.55 -37.52
CA ILE A 264 -7.21 -4.50 -38.40
C ILE A 264 -8.65 -4.78 -38.83
N ALA A 265 -9.36 -3.74 -39.30
CA ALA A 265 -10.66 -3.92 -39.91
C ALA A 265 -10.55 -4.67 -41.26
N PRO A 266 -11.40 -5.67 -41.54
CA PRO A 266 -11.33 -6.48 -42.77
C PRO A 266 -11.65 -5.71 -44.06
N SER A 267 -12.53 -4.70 -43.99
CA SER A 267 -12.89 -3.82 -45.11
C SER A 267 -13.72 -2.64 -44.61
N GLY A 268 -13.85 -1.60 -45.44
CA GLY A 268 -14.70 -0.44 -45.13
C GLY A 268 -14.06 0.57 -44.18
N PRO A 269 -14.80 1.62 -43.80
CA PRO A 269 -14.42 2.51 -42.71
C PRO A 269 -14.46 1.77 -41.36
N PHE A 270 -13.74 2.27 -40.37
CA PHE A 270 -13.87 1.86 -38.97
C PHE A 270 -13.60 3.08 -38.11
N LEU A 271 -14.61 3.54 -37.37
CA LEU A 271 -14.52 4.78 -36.60
C LEU A 271 -14.40 4.49 -35.11
N VAL A 272 -13.46 5.18 -34.48
CA VAL A 272 -13.25 5.15 -33.02
C VAL A 272 -13.28 6.58 -32.46
N VAL A 273 -13.59 6.71 -31.17
CA VAL A 273 -13.38 7.96 -30.44
C VAL A 273 -11.89 8.07 -30.10
N LEU A 274 -11.21 9.05 -30.70
CA LEU A 274 -9.78 9.28 -30.45
C LEU A 274 -9.56 10.10 -29.18
N GLU A 275 -10.36 11.15 -29.00
CA GLU A 275 -10.29 12.05 -27.85
C GLU A 275 -11.65 12.74 -27.65
N TYR A 276 -11.89 13.20 -26.42
CA TYR A 276 -13.04 14.00 -26.05
C TYR A 276 -12.65 14.98 -24.93
N SER A 277 -13.40 16.08 -24.82
CA SER A 277 -13.28 17.04 -23.72
C SER A 277 -14.65 17.60 -23.37
N ALA A 278 -14.91 17.79 -22.08
CA ALA A 278 -16.08 18.48 -21.59
C ALA A 278 -15.71 19.91 -21.23
N THR A 279 -16.62 20.85 -21.50
CA THR A 279 -16.50 22.25 -21.12
C THR A 279 -17.84 22.70 -20.55
N THR A 280 -17.83 23.48 -19.48
CA THR A 280 -19.03 24.01 -18.84
C THR A 280 -19.10 25.52 -19.04
N SER A 281 -19.87 26.22 -18.21
CA SER A 281 -20.12 27.65 -18.42
C SER A 281 -19.01 28.55 -17.85
N ASP A 282 -18.24 28.02 -16.92
CA ASP A 282 -17.21 28.67 -16.13
C ASP A 282 -15.85 27.97 -16.25
N ASP A 283 -15.79 26.64 -16.31
CA ASP A 283 -14.53 25.89 -16.45
C ASP A 283 -14.61 24.58 -17.29
N ASP A 284 -13.67 23.65 -17.04
CA ASP A 284 -13.56 22.34 -17.70
C ASP A 284 -13.85 21.17 -16.72
N VAL A 285 -14.43 21.47 -15.55
CA VAL A 285 -14.87 20.52 -14.53
C VAL A 285 -16.37 20.33 -14.68
N ILE A 286 -16.86 19.11 -14.52
CA ILE A 286 -18.29 18.83 -14.60
C ILE A 286 -18.85 18.87 -13.19
N GLU A 287 -19.72 19.83 -12.90
CA GLU A 287 -20.28 20.01 -11.57
C GLU A 287 -21.81 19.81 -11.54
N TYR A 288 -22.33 19.59 -10.33
CA TYR A 288 -23.75 19.51 -10.04
C TYR A 288 -24.53 20.74 -10.57
N GLY A 289 -25.62 20.49 -11.31
CA GLY A 289 -26.50 21.54 -11.81
C GLY A 289 -26.04 22.23 -13.11
N GLU A 290 -24.94 21.81 -13.71
CA GLU A 290 -24.37 22.48 -14.88
C GLU A 290 -24.85 21.95 -16.24
N ASP A 291 -24.86 22.86 -17.24
CA ASP A 291 -25.00 22.53 -18.65
C ASP A 291 -23.61 22.25 -19.27
N VAL A 292 -23.37 21.00 -19.67
CA VAL A 292 -22.07 20.55 -20.20
C VAL A 292 -22.11 20.47 -21.73
N THR A 293 -21.04 20.94 -22.38
CA THR A 293 -20.79 20.74 -23.81
C THR A 293 -19.63 19.78 -24.02
N LEU A 294 -19.89 18.68 -24.72
CA LEU A 294 -18.89 17.66 -25.06
C LEU A 294 -18.33 17.89 -26.48
N SER A 295 -17.03 18.10 -26.57
CA SER A 295 -16.26 18.02 -27.82
C SER A 295 -15.78 16.59 -28.04
N VAL A 296 -15.94 16.06 -29.25
CA VAL A 296 -15.50 14.70 -29.61
C VAL A 296 -14.71 14.74 -30.92
N THR A 297 -13.61 14.00 -30.96
CA THR A 297 -12.82 13.72 -32.17
C THR A 297 -12.94 12.26 -32.53
N LEU A 298 -13.42 11.97 -33.74
CA LEU A 298 -13.43 10.62 -34.31
C LEU A 298 -12.22 10.42 -35.22
N GLU A 299 -11.64 9.22 -35.18
CA GLU A 299 -10.62 8.77 -36.13
C GLU A 299 -11.14 7.62 -37.00
N ASN A 300 -10.86 7.65 -38.30
CA ASN A 300 -11.11 6.52 -39.18
C ASN A 300 -9.85 5.66 -39.35
N ILE A 301 -9.80 4.55 -38.64
CA ILE A 301 -8.75 3.53 -38.71
C ILE A 301 -9.06 2.41 -39.71
N GLY A 302 -10.19 2.52 -40.42
CA GLY A 302 -10.52 1.66 -41.56
C GLY A 302 -9.74 2.04 -42.82
N ILE A 303 -10.00 1.30 -43.90
CA ILE A 303 -9.29 1.44 -45.18
C ILE A 303 -10.10 2.17 -46.26
N GLU A 304 -11.37 2.48 -45.98
CA GLU A 304 -12.24 3.27 -46.85
C GLU A 304 -12.79 4.51 -46.14
N THR A 305 -13.27 5.50 -46.91
CA THR A 305 -13.84 6.74 -46.35
C THR A 305 -15.18 6.46 -45.68
N ALA A 306 -15.33 6.88 -44.42
CA ALA A 306 -16.62 6.93 -43.74
C ALA A 306 -17.40 8.13 -44.27
N ALA A 307 -18.50 7.90 -44.99
CA ALA A 307 -19.31 8.97 -45.59
C ALA A 307 -20.52 9.33 -44.71
N ASN A 308 -20.82 10.64 -44.60
CA ASN A 308 -21.95 11.19 -43.85
C ASN A 308 -22.06 10.63 -42.42
N VAL A 309 -20.95 10.66 -41.69
CA VAL A 309 -20.82 10.16 -40.33
C VAL A 309 -21.74 10.96 -39.40
N MET A 310 -22.56 10.24 -38.65
CA MET A 310 -23.43 10.75 -37.59
C MET A 310 -23.15 9.99 -36.30
N ALA A 311 -22.98 10.69 -35.17
CA ALA A 311 -22.93 10.06 -33.86
C ALA A 311 -24.20 10.40 -33.08
N TYR A 312 -24.72 9.42 -32.34
CA TYR A 312 -25.85 9.55 -31.42
C TYR A 312 -25.39 9.20 -30.01
N PHE A 313 -25.48 10.15 -29.09
CA PHE A 313 -25.05 10.01 -27.71
C PHE A 313 -26.25 9.75 -26.81
N THR A 314 -26.10 8.79 -25.91
CA THR A 314 -27.11 8.42 -24.91
C THR A 314 -26.45 8.16 -23.57
N SER A 315 -27.19 8.38 -22.48
CA SER A 315 -26.80 7.97 -21.13
C SER A 315 -27.93 7.18 -20.50
N ASP A 316 -27.58 6.21 -19.65
CA ASP A 316 -28.49 5.51 -18.75
C ASP A 316 -28.37 5.99 -17.30
N ASP A 317 -27.50 6.98 -17.05
CA ASP A 317 -27.28 7.56 -15.73
C ASP A 317 -28.45 8.46 -15.31
N THR A 318 -28.95 8.29 -14.10
CA THR A 318 -30.12 9.03 -13.60
C THR A 318 -29.83 10.49 -13.29
N PHE A 319 -28.56 10.88 -13.17
CA PHE A 319 -28.14 12.25 -12.91
C PHE A 319 -27.81 13.03 -14.19
N ILE A 320 -27.86 12.39 -15.36
CA ILE A 320 -27.44 13.00 -16.63
C ILE A 320 -28.62 13.05 -17.60
N GLU A 321 -29.03 14.25 -17.98
CA GLU A 321 -30.09 14.47 -18.97
C GLU A 321 -29.48 14.96 -20.30
N ILE A 322 -29.58 14.15 -21.36
CA ILE A 322 -29.07 14.54 -22.68
C ILE A 322 -30.02 15.54 -23.36
N ASP A 323 -29.56 16.77 -23.58
CA ASP A 323 -30.31 17.82 -24.30
C ASP A 323 -30.20 17.68 -25.81
N ASN A 324 -28.97 17.53 -26.32
CA ASN A 324 -28.68 17.30 -27.72
C ASN A 324 -27.64 16.20 -27.87
N GLY A 325 -28.10 14.98 -28.08
CA GLY A 325 -27.26 13.80 -28.28
C GLY A 325 -27.00 13.46 -29.74
N SER A 326 -26.90 14.43 -30.66
CA SER A 326 -26.59 14.10 -32.06
C SER A 326 -25.66 15.09 -32.75
N ALA A 327 -24.66 14.55 -33.47
CA ALA A 327 -23.66 15.34 -34.18
C ALA A 327 -23.27 14.74 -35.53
N SER A 328 -22.99 15.62 -36.51
CA SER A 328 -22.48 15.22 -37.82
C SER A 328 -20.99 15.50 -37.93
N PHE A 329 -20.23 14.47 -38.28
CA PHE A 329 -18.78 14.51 -38.47
C PHE A 329 -18.39 14.60 -39.96
N GLY A 330 -19.37 14.63 -40.86
CA GLY A 330 -19.15 14.73 -42.30
C GLY A 330 -18.53 13.47 -42.89
N ASN A 331 -17.54 13.64 -43.78
CA ASN A 331 -16.81 12.50 -44.34
C ASN A 331 -15.44 12.40 -43.67
N VAL A 332 -15.06 11.20 -43.21
CA VAL A 332 -13.77 10.95 -42.57
C VAL A 332 -12.98 9.97 -43.43
N ALA A 333 -11.93 10.46 -44.08
CA ALA A 333 -11.05 9.63 -44.92
C ALA A 333 -10.22 8.66 -44.05
N PRO A 334 -9.69 7.55 -44.61
CA PRO A 334 -8.78 6.66 -43.89
C PRO A 334 -7.59 7.41 -43.27
N ASN A 335 -7.20 7.04 -42.06
CA ASN A 335 -6.11 7.66 -41.28
C ASN A 335 -6.29 9.18 -41.11
N SER A 336 -7.53 9.64 -40.99
CA SER A 336 -7.87 11.05 -40.77
C SER A 336 -8.85 11.18 -39.61
N THR A 337 -8.90 12.37 -39.01
CA THR A 337 -9.79 12.68 -37.90
C THR A 337 -10.85 13.71 -38.29
N SER A 338 -11.93 13.77 -37.52
CA SER A 338 -12.95 14.82 -37.59
C SER A 338 -13.39 15.19 -36.17
N THR A 339 -13.36 16.47 -35.85
CA THR A 339 -13.71 17.01 -34.52
C THR A 339 -14.99 17.83 -34.60
N VAL A 340 -15.89 17.60 -33.66
CA VAL A 340 -17.07 18.43 -33.44
C VAL A 340 -17.04 18.93 -32.00
N SER A 341 -16.89 20.26 -31.82
CA SER A 341 -16.68 20.88 -30.51
C SER A 341 -17.92 20.96 -29.61
N SER A 342 -19.09 20.64 -30.16
CA SER A 342 -20.37 20.54 -29.44
C SER A 342 -21.10 19.32 -30.00
N ALA A 343 -20.48 18.16 -29.82
CA ALA A 343 -20.96 16.88 -30.32
C ALA A 343 -22.14 16.36 -29.49
N CYS A 344 -22.13 16.62 -28.18
CA CYS A 344 -23.22 16.34 -27.26
C CYS A 344 -23.36 17.50 -26.28
N THR A 345 -24.58 17.82 -25.86
CA THR A 345 -24.83 18.67 -24.68
C THR A 345 -25.76 17.95 -23.71
N PHE A 346 -25.51 18.11 -22.42
CA PHE A 346 -26.28 17.46 -21.37
C PHE A 346 -26.27 18.29 -20.08
N LEU A 347 -27.32 18.11 -19.27
CA LEU A 347 -27.48 18.72 -17.96
C LEU A 347 -27.11 17.71 -16.86
N VAL A 348 -26.37 18.18 -15.87
CA VAL A 348 -26.06 17.42 -14.65
C VAL A 348 -27.08 17.77 -13.57
N SER A 349 -27.64 16.74 -12.94
CA SER A 349 -28.56 16.91 -11.81
C SER A 349 -27.88 17.62 -10.64
N THR A 350 -28.63 18.49 -9.96
CA THR A 350 -28.18 19.11 -8.70
C THR A 350 -28.04 18.11 -7.54
N ASP A 351 -28.63 16.92 -7.68
CA ASP A 351 -28.57 15.83 -6.69
C ASP A 351 -27.42 14.83 -6.99
N VAL A 352 -26.56 15.10 -7.98
CA VAL A 352 -25.43 14.22 -8.30
C VAL A 352 -24.49 14.12 -7.09
N PRO A 353 -24.06 12.93 -6.68
CA PRO A 353 -23.03 12.77 -5.65
C PRO A 353 -21.69 13.34 -6.12
N ASP A 354 -20.83 13.67 -5.16
CA ASP A 354 -19.44 13.99 -5.46
C ASP A 354 -18.67 12.78 -6.01
N GLU A 355 -17.68 13.03 -6.87
CA GLU A 355 -16.90 12.03 -7.61
C GLU A 355 -17.75 10.97 -8.35
N HIS A 356 -18.91 11.36 -8.88
CA HIS A 356 -19.83 10.45 -9.56
C HIS A 356 -19.35 10.11 -10.97
N HIS A 357 -18.87 8.88 -11.16
CA HIS A 357 -18.47 8.36 -12.47
C HIS A 357 -19.67 7.91 -13.31
N PHE A 358 -19.75 8.41 -14.54
CA PHE A 358 -20.81 8.04 -15.49
C PHE A 358 -20.26 7.82 -16.89
N GLN A 359 -21.09 7.22 -17.74
CA GLN A 359 -20.74 6.92 -19.13
C GLN A 359 -21.77 7.47 -20.12
N LEU A 360 -21.26 7.89 -21.28
CA LEU A 360 -22.06 8.19 -22.46
C LEU A 360 -21.75 7.14 -23.53
N LEU A 361 -22.79 6.50 -24.05
CA LEU A 361 -22.69 5.62 -25.20
C LEU A 361 -22.80 6.44 -26.48
N ALA A 362 -21.78 6.37 -27.33
CA ALA A 362 -21.74 6.98 -28.65
C ALA A 362 -22.00 5.92 -29.73
N ASN A 363 -23.18 5.96 -30.34
CA ASN A 363 -23.52 5.13 -31.50
C ASN A 363 -23.17 5.90 -32.80
N ILE A 364 -22.05 5.54 -33.42
CA ILE A 364 -21.50 6.17 -34.61
C ILE A 364 -21.98 5.41 -35.85
N GLN A 365 -22.56 6.11 -36.82
CA GLN A 365 -23.15 5.51 -38.02
C GLN A 365 -22.56 6.11 -39.30
N SER A 366 -22.26 5.26 -40.28
CA SER A 366 -21.88 5.68 -41.63
C SER A 366 -22.33 4.67 -42.67
N SER A 367 -23.18 5.10 -43.60
CA SER A 367 -23.55 4.33 -44.81
C SER A 367 -24.00 2.87 -44.58
N GLY A 368 -24.58 2.56 -43.41
CA GLY A 368 -25.08 1.23 -43.05
C GLY A 368 -24.20 0.46 -42.06
N GLU A 369 -23.00 0.95 -41.78
CA GLU A 369 -22.12 0.48 -40.71
C GLU A 369 -22.39 1.27 -39.42
N THR A 370 -22.21 0.59 -38.28
CA THR A 370 -22.37 1.17 -36.95
C THR A 370 -21.22 0.76 -36.05
N TRP A 371 -20.67 1.70 -35.28
CA TRP A 371 -19.69 1.48 -34.23
C TRP A 371 -20.24 2.01 -32.91
N GLU A 372 -20.00 1.31 -31.82
CA GLU A 372 -20.40 1.71 -30.48
C GLU A 372 -19.16 1.98 -29.66
N GLU A 373 -19.08 3.18 -29.11
CA GLU A 373 -17.95 3.66 -28.32
C GLU A 373 -18.46 4.20 -26.98
N THR A 374 -17.66 4.05 -25.93
CA THR A 374 -18.02 4.50 -24.58
C THR A 374 -17.11 5.65 -24.16
N ILE A 375 -17.72 6.76 -23.74
CA ILE A 375 -17.04 7.93 -23.18
C ILE A 375 -17.26 7.95 -21.68
N SER A 376 -16.18 7.93 -20.89
CA SER A 376 -16.25 7.95 -19.42
C SER A 376 -15.92 9.33 -18.88
N LEU A 377 -16.75 9.83 -17.96
CA LEU A 377 -16.66 11.16 -17.35
C LEU A 377 -16.92 11.07 -15.84
N THR A 378 -16.58 12.12 -15.11
CA THR A 378 -16.82 12.25 -13.66
C THR A 378 -17.49 13.59 -13.40
N ALA A 379 -18.57 13.60 -12.61
CA ALA A 379 -19.21 14.80 -12.10
C ALA A 379 -18.88 14.99 -10.61
N TYR A 380 -18.79 16.25 -10.17
CA TYR A 380 -18.41 16.62 -8.81
C TYR A 380 -19.51 17.44 -8.12
N ALA A 381 -19.52 17.38 -6.78
CA ALA A 381 -20.43 18.14 -5.94
C ALA A 381 -19.73 18.56 -4.64
N PRO A 382 -20.10 19.70 -4.03
CA PRO A 382 -19.48 20.12 -2.78
C PRO A 382 -19.83 19.16 -1.64
N ILE A 383 -18.92 19.02 -0.67
CA ILE A 383 -19.15 18.33 0.60
C ILE A 383 -18.78 19.27 1.73
N ILE A 384 -19.71 20.15 2.09
CA ILE A 384 -19.53 21.15 3.14
C ILE A 384 -19.96 20.59 4.50
N SER A 385 -19.02 20.51 5.44
CA SER A 385 -19.25 20.02 6.80
C SER A 385 -18.42 20.80 7.84
N VAL A 386 -18.62 20.55 9.13
CA VAL A 386 -17.85 21.22 10.20
C VAL A 386 -16.45 20.62 10.29
N GLY A 387 -15.43 21.44 10.04
CA GLY A 387 -14.02 21.09 10.22
C GLY A 387 -13.46 21.43 11.62
N GLY A 388 -14.14 22.32 12.36
CA GLY A 388 -13.74 22.70 13.72
C GLY A 388 -14.51 23.91 14.24
N PHE A 389 -14.17 24.37 15.45
CA PHE A 389 -14.71 25.61 16.01
C PHE A 389 -13.71 26.30 16.94
N SER A 390 -13.96 27.57 17.25
CA SER A 390 -13.28 28.32 18.31
C SER A 390 -14.26 29.24 19.03
N VAL A 391 -13.98 29.56 20.29
CA VAL A 391 -14.73 30.54 21.07
C VAL A 391 -13.89 31.80 21.23
N THR A 392 -14.49 32.96 21.00
CA THR A 392 -13.85 34.28 21.11
C THR A 392 -14.82 35.30 21.69
N ASN A 393 -14.33 36.48 22.07
CA ASN A 393 -15.15 37.56 22.64
C ASN A 393 -15.97 37.11 23.87
N ASP A 394 -15.42 36.15 24.59
CA ASP A 394 -15.82 35.73 25.92
C ASP A 394 -15.42 36.81 26.95
N GLU A 395 -16.27 37.02 27.95
CA GLU A 395 -16.13 38.07 28.97
C GLU A 395 -14.82 37.96 29.75
N ASN A 396 -14.32 36.74 29.96
CA ASN A 396 -13.07 36.48 30.67
C ASN A 396 -11.85 36.25 29.75
N GLY A 397 -12.04 36.09 28.45
CA GLY A 397 -10.98 35.98 27.44
C GLY A 397 -10.15 34.70 27.50
N ASN A 398 -10.69 33.63 28.10
CA ASN A 398 -10.05 32.32 28.23
C ASN A 398 -10.27 31.39 27.02
N GLY A 399 -11.02 31.83 26.01
CA GLY A 399 -11.28 31.08 24.78
C GLY A 399 -12.22 29.88 24.96
N ASN A 400 -13.01 29.86 26.04
CA ASN A 400 -14.02 28.86 26.33
C ASN A 400 -15.39 29.50 26.52
N LEU A 401 -16.44 28.70 26.40
CA LEU A 401 -17.78 29.12 26.81
C LEU A 401 -18.00 28.67 28.26
N ASP A 402 -18.12 29.60 29.20
CA ASP A 402 -18.33 29.28 30.62
C ASP A 402 -19.79 29.46 31.08
N PRO A 403 -20.23 28.78 32.16
CA PRO A 403 -21.56 28.99 32.74
C PRO A 403 -21.83 30.45 33.11
N GLY A 404 -22.85 31.05 32.51
CA GLY A 404 -23.28 32.42 32.76
C GLY A 404 -22.72 33.45 31.78
N GLU A 405 -21.90 33.03 30.81
CA GLU A 405 -21.22 33.89 29.87
C GLU A 405 -21.94 33.99 28.51
N THR A 406 -21.56 35.00 27.73
CA THR A 406 -21.87 35.14 26.30
C THR A 406 -20.55 35.21 25.53
N ALA A 407 -20.46 34.47 24.42
CA ALA A 407 -19.28 34.45 23.56
C ALA A 407 -19.67 34.27 22.09
N ASP A 408 -18.72 34.54 21.19
CA ASP A 408 -18.85 34.27 19.76
C ASP A 408 -18.26 32.88 19.46
N LEU A 409 -19.12 31.98 18.98
CA LEU A 409 -18.76 30.66 18.51
C LEU A 409 -18.48 30.71 17.01
N ASN A 410 -17.20 30.68 16.64
CA ASN A 410 -16.76 30.64 15.25
C ASN A 410 -16.66 29.19 14.80
N VAL A 411 -17.46 28.79 13.82
CA VAL A 411 -17.48 27.44 13.26
C VAL A 411 -16.76 27.45 11.91
N ILE A 412 -15.79 26.56 11.76
CA ILE A 412 -15.04 26.36 10.52
C ILE A 412 -15.82 25.35 9.68
N LEU A 413 -16.32 25.79 8.54
CA LEU A 413 -16.87 24.92 7.51
C LEU A 413 -15.76 24.54 6.53
N SER A 414 -15.67 23.26 6.20
CA SER A 414 -14.71 22.71 5.23
C SER A 414 -15.48 22.12 4.07
N ASN A 415 -15.06 22.44 2.84
CA ASN A 415 -15.52 21.76 1.64
C ASN A 415 -14.52 20.65 1.30
N SER A 416 -14.95 19.40 1.40
CA SER A 416 -14.14 18.23 1.02
C SER A 416 -14.60 17.58 -0.28
N GLY A 417 -15.55 18.20 -0.99
CA GLY A 417 -16.01 17.74 -2.29
C GLY A 417 -15.19 18.37 -3.42
N GLY A 418 -15.37 17.85 -4.64
CA GLY A 418 -14.62 18.29 -5.82
C GLY A 418 -15.26 19.43 -6.62
N ALA A 419 -16.23 20.14 -6.03
CA ALA A 419 -16.89 21.29 -6.64
C ALA A 419 -17.10 22.41 -5.62
N ASP A 420 -17.25 23.63 -6.10
CA ASP A 420 -17.37 24.82 -5.26
C ASP A 420 -18.76 24.95 -4.62
N GLY A 421 -18.78 25.48 -3.39
CA GLY A 421 -20.00 25.82 -2.67
C GLY A 421 -20.30 27.31 -2.72
N GLU A 422 -21.35 27.72 -3.43
CA GLU A 422 -21.67 29.14 -3.64
C GLU A 422 -22.92 29.61 -2.87
N ASN A 423 -22.93 30.88 -2.45
CA ASN A 423 -24.00 31.53 -1.68
C ASN A 423 -24.43 30.72 -0.43
N ILE A 424 -23.44 30.29 0.34
CA ILE A 424 -23.63 29.40 1.49
C ILE A 424 -24.35 30.13 2.63
N ASN A 425 -25.39 29.50 3.14
CA ASN A 425 -26.14 29.92 4.30
C ASN A 425 -26.09 28.84 5.38
N ALA A 426 -25.56 29.17 6.55
CA ALA A 426 -25.32 28.23 7.63
C ALA A 426 -26.15 28.58 8.86
N LEU A 427 -27.07 27.68 9.23
CA LEU A 427 -28.00 27.84 10.34
C LEU A 427 -27.55 26.97 11.52
N LEU A 428 -27.16 27.59 12.63
CA LEU A 428 -26.83 26.92 13.88
C LEU A 428 -28.09 26.66 14.71
N SER A 429 -28.14 25.51 15.37
CA SER A 429 -29.19 25.14 16.31
C SER A 429 -28.61 24.32 17.46
N CYS A 430 -29.30 24.36 18.60
CA CYS A 430 -28.96 23.58 19.78
C CYS A 430 -30.23 23.26 20.57
N ASP A 431 -30.41 21.99 20.94
CA ASP A 431 -31.55 21.53 21.72
C ASP A 431 -31.34 21.68 23.25
N ASN A 432 -30.14 22.05 23.70
CA ASN A 432 -29.85 22.21 25.12
C ASN A 432 -30.58 23.45 25.69
N PRO A 433 -31.49 23.29 26.67
CA PRO A 433 -32.30 24.39 27.20
C PRO A 433 -31.48 25.43 27.98
N ASN A 434 -30.22 25.12 28.32
CA ASN A 434 -29.31 26.03 29.00
C ASN A 434 -28.48 26.88 28.03
N ILE A 435 -28.61 26.69 26.72
CA ILE A 435 -27.94 27.48 25.69
C ILE A 435 -28.95 28.39 24.99
N THR A 436 -28.56 29.64 24.76
CA THR A 436 -29.32 30.60 23.96
C THR A 436 -28.46 31.06 22.80
N ILE A 437 -28.94 30.89 21.57
CA ILE A 437 -28.30 31.40 20.35
C ILE A 437 -29.06 32.68 19.96
N THR A 438 -28.39 33.83 20.00
CA THR A 438 -29.04 35.13 19.75
C THR A 438 -29.09 35.44 18.24
N GLU A 439 -28.03 35.08 17.53
CA GLU A 439 -27.93 35.15 16.06
C GLU A 439 -27.47 33.78 15.58
N ASN A 440 -28.40 33.04 14.97
CA ASN A 440 -28.20 31.63 14.66
C ASN A 440 -27.97 31.37 13.17
N GLN A 441 -27.73 32.42 12.39
CA GLN A 441 -27.54 32.34 10.95
C GLN A 441 -26.39 33.25 10.54
N ASP A 442 -25.50 32.73 9.71
CA ASP A 442 -24.44 33.47 9.05
C ASP A 442 -24.26 32.96 7.62
N GLN A 443 -23.55 33.73 6.78
CA GLN A 443 -23.44 33.48 5.34
C GLN A 443 -22.00 33.62 4.86
N LEU A 444 -21.63 32.78 3.89
CA LEU A 444 -20.39 32.88 3.15
C LEU A 444 -20.71 33.08 1.67
N GLY A 445 -19.87 33.86 0.99
CA GLY A 445 -20.00 34.01 -0.46
C GLY A 445 -19.74 32.69 -1.16
N GLU A 446 -18.63 32.03 -0.81
CA GLU A 446 -18.10 30.86 -1.49
C GLU A 446 -17.24 30.04 -0.51
N ILE A 447 -17.19 28.72 -0.70
CA ILE A 447 -16.10 27.88 -0.22
C ILE A 447 -15.64 27.03 -1.41
N GLU A 448 -14.48 27.40 -1.97
CA GLU A 448 -13.79 26.65 -3.02
C GLU A 448 -13.57 25.18 -2.61
N ASP A 449 -13.36 24.31 -3.59
CA ASP A 449 -12.91 22.95 -3.40
C ASP A 449 -11.68 22.90 -2.45
N SER A 450 -11.65 21.89 -1.58
CA SER A 450 -10.56 21.71 -0.60
C SER A 450 -10.27 22.90 0.33
N SER A 451 -11.18 23.87 0.42
CA SER A 451 -11.00 25.11 1.20
C SER A 451 -11.91 25.17 2.44
N THR A 452 -11.72 26.22 3.24
CA THR A 452 -12.48 26.44 4.48
C THR A 452 -13.02 27.86 4.55
N GLY A 453 -14.20 28.00 5.17
CA GLY A 453 -14.80 29.28 5.51
C GLY A 453 -15.20 29.31 6.99
N VAL A 454 -15.34 30.49 7.57
CA VAL A 454 -15.68 30.65 8.99
C VAL A 454 -16.98 31.41 9.11
N VAL A 455 -17.94 30.82 9.82
CA VAL A 455 -19.21 31.44 10.21
C VAL A 455 -19.24 31.67 11.71
N SER A 456 -19.84 32.77 12.17
CA SER A 456 -19.79 33.19 13.58
C SER A 456 -21.18 33.35 14.19
N TYR A 457 -21.37 32.87 15.42
CA TYR A 457 -22.64 32.87 16.11
C TYR A 457 -22.51 33.37 17.55
N ALA A 458 -23.35 34.32 17.96
CA ALA A 458 -23.41 34.79 19.34
C ALA A 458 -24.22 33.82 20.21
N VAL A 459 -23.54 33.14 21.14
CA VAL A 459 -24.10 32.12 22.03
C VAL A 459 -23.96 32.52 23.50
N SER A 460 -24.95 32.20 24.33
CA SER A 460 -24.90 32.40 25.78
C SER A 460 -25.23 31.11 26.51
N ALA A 461 -24.40 30.78 27.51
CA ALA A 461 -24.60 29.66 28.40
C ALA A 461 -25.22 30.13 29.72
N SER A 462 -26.30 29.47 30.15
CA SER A 462 -26.93 29.77 31.43
C SER A 462 -25.97 29.51 32.59
N SER A 463 -26.00 30.33 33.64
CA SER A 463 -25.26 30.06 34.89
C SER A 463 -25.69 28.76 35.59
N ASN A 464 -26.77 28.12 35.14
CA ASN A 464 -27.25 26.84 35.66
C ASN A 464 -26.75 25.63 34.87
N ILE A 465 -26.04 25.83 33.76
CA ILE A 465 -25.45 24.72 33.02
C ILE A 465 -24.35 24.07 33.89
N PRO A 466 -24.39 22.74 34.10
CA PRO A 466 -23.29 22.02 34.73
C PRO A 466 -21.93 22.36 34.10
N LEU A 467 -20.94 22.61 34.95
CA LEU A 467 -19.55 22.72 34.54
C LEU A 467 -19.09 21.39 33.91
N GLY A 468 -18.42 21.48 32.76
CA GLY A 468 -17.97 20.34 31.97
C GLY A 468 -19.04 19.74 31.05
N GLU A 469 -20.25 20.29 30.98
CA GLU A 469 -21.30 19.72 30.11
C GLU A 469 -20.93 19.84 28.62
N GLY A 470 -20.88 18.70 27.94
CA GLY A 470 -20.76 18.65 26.48
C GLY A 470 -22.08 18.98 25.80
N VAL A 471 -22.14 20.11 25.12
CA VAL A 471 -23.31 20.60 24.38
C VAL A 471 -23.17 20.25 22.90
N ILE A 472 -24.17 19.58 22.34
CA ILE A 472 -24.25 19.31 20.90
C ILE A 472 -24.86 20.52 20.19
N PHE A 473 -24.18 21.00 19.17
CA PHE A 473 -24.67 21.98 18.21
C PHE A 473 -24.82 21.31 16.85
N ASP A 474 -25.95 21.58 16.19
CA ASP A 474 -26.25 21.14 14.83
C ASP A 474 -26.21 22.33 13.89
N ILE A 475 -25.50 22.18 12.76
CA ILE A 475 -25.44 23.16 11.69
C ILE A 475 -26.13 22.60 10.44
N ALA A 476 -27.06 23.38 9.88
CA ALA A 476 -27.66 23.10 8.59
C ALA A 476 -27.12 24.08 7.57
N VAL A 477 -26.51 23.57 6.51
CA VAL A 477 -25.91 24.33 5.42
C VAL A 477 -26.82 24.22 4.20
N THR A 478 -27.12 25.34 3.57
CA THR A 478 -27.76 25.42 2.25
C THR A 478 -26.94 26.29 1.33
N ALA A 479 -26.82 25.95 0.05
CA ALA A 479 -26.10 26.73 -0.95
C ALA A 479 -26.92 26.82 -2.25
N ASP A 480 -26.34 27.39 -3.30
CA ASP A 480 -26.94 27.38 -4.64
C ASP A 480 -27.18 25.94 -5.15
N ASN A 481 -27.90 25.82 -6.28
CA ASN A 481 -28.29 24.53 -6.86
C ASN A 481 -29.04 23.62 -5.88
N TYR A 482 -29.78 24.22 -4.94
CA TYR A 482 -30.55 23.50 -3.91
C TYR A 482 -29.70 22.58 -3.02
N TYR A 483 -28.38 22.80 -2.94
CA TYR A 483 -27.50 22.01 -2.08
C TYR A 483 -27.94 22.14 -0.62
N THR A 484 -28.00 21.01 0.08
CA THR A 484 -28.28 20.98 1.53
C THR A 484 -27.40 19.94 2.22
N ASN A 485 -26.85 20.28 3.38
CA ASN A 485 -26.12 19.34 4.23
C ASN A 485 -26.32 19.68 5.71
N THR A 486 -26.12 18.70 6.59
CA THR A 486 -26.21 18.87 8.04
C THR A 486 -25.02 18.24 8.73
N SER A 487 -24.47 18.91 9.73
CA SER A 487 -23.33 18.44 10.52
C SER A 487 -23.55 18.77 12.00
N SER A 488 -22.87 18.08 12.90
CA SER A 488 -22.95 18.30 14.34
C SER A 488 -21.58 18.35 14.98
N PHE A 489 -21.41 19.15 16.04
CA PHE A 489 -20.17 19.21 16.83
C PHE A 489 -20.50 19.43 18.31
N ILE A 490 -19.52 19.13 19.18
CA ILE A 490 -19.68 19.23 20.64
C ILE A 490 -18.82 20.35 21.18
N VAL A 491 -19.41 21.23 21.98
CA VAL A 491 -18.71 22.27 22.75
C VAL A 491 -18.84 21.94 24.24
N THR A 492 -17.73 21.81 24.94
CA THR A 492 -17.72 21.60 26.40
C THR A 492 -17.80 22.95 27.11
N VAL A 493 -18.81 23.14 27.96
CA VAL A 493 -19.02 24.40 28.70
C VAL A 493 -18.34 24.35 30.06
N GLY A 494 -17.52 25.34 30.40
CA GLY A 494 -16.87 25.40 31.72
C GLY A 494 -15.66 24.48 31.91
N LEU A 495 -14.91 24.19 30.84
CA LEU A 495 -13.69 23.38 30.92
C LEU A 495 -12.61 24.14 31.71
N ALA A 496 -12.05 23.49 32.74
CA ALA A 496 -10.95 24.05 33.51
C ALA A 496 -9.64 23.98 32.70
N LEU A 497 -9.34 25.02 31.92
CA LEU A 497 -8.11 25.19 31.16
C LEU A 497 -7.21 26.24 31.80
N GLU A 498 -5.94 25.91 32.04
CA GLU A 498 -4.87 26.87 32.36
C GLU A 498 -3.88 26.89 31.19
N ASP A 499 -3.73 28.04 30.56
CA ASP A 499 -2.80 28.30 29.46
C ASP A 499 -1.63 29.21 29.87
N PHE A 500 -1.62 29.69 31.13
CA PHE A 500 -0.63 30.63 31.69
C PHE A 500 -0.57 32.01 31.02
N GLU A 501 -1.53 32.35 30.15
CA GLU A 501 -1.53 33.61 29.39
C GLU A 501 -2.03 34.81 30.21
N SER A 502 -2.55 34.57 31.42
CA SER A 502 -2.94 35.64 32.37
C SER A 502 -1.75 36.48 32.88
N GLY A 503 -0.51 36.09 32.53
CA GLY A 503 0.71 36.75 32.96
C GLY A 503 1.06 36.50 34.43
N GLY A 504 0.41 35.51 35.05
CA GLY A 504 0.71 34.99 36.38
C GLY A 504 -0.06 33.71 36.69
N PHE A 505 0.08 33.18 37.91
CA PHE A 505 -0.69 32.03 38.39
C PHE A 505 -1.96 32.49 39.12
N THR A 506 -2.80 33.26 38.43
CA THR A 506 -3.99 33.90 39.01
C THR A 506 -5.31 33.31 38.53
N SER A 507 -5.30 32.59 37.40
CA SER A 507 -6.49 31.90 36.87
C SER A 507 -6.99 30.81 37.81
N TYR A 508 -6.06 30.15 38.51
CA TYR A 508 -6.35 29.09 39.46
C TYR A 508 -5.55 29.23 40.77
N PRO A 509 -6.00 28.60 41.87
CA PRO A 509 -5.34 28.68 43.18
C PRO A 509 -4.10 27.77 43.24
N TRP A 510 -3.10 28.07 42.41
CA TRP A 510 -1.83 27.36 42.40
C TRP A 510 -1.07 27.55 43.71
N GLU A 511 -0.52 26.46 44.20
CA GLU A 511 0.38 26.44 45.34
C GLU A 511 1.74 25.89 44.90
N PHE A 512 2.79 26.38 45.55
CA PHE A 512 4.17 26.02 45.22
C PHE A 512 4.89 25.55 46.49
N SER A 513 5.73 24.55 46.32
CA SER A 513 6.55 24.02 47.42
C SER A 513 7.91 23.54 46.92
N GLY A 514 8.91 23.65 47.79
CA GLY A 514 10.26 23.19 47.54
C GLY A 514 10.74 22.29 48.66
N TYR A 515 11.51 21.26 48.34
CA TYR A 515 12.01 20.30 49.33
C TYR A 515 13.46 19.90 49.06
N ASN A 516 14.24 19.68 50.12
CA ASN A 516 15.37 18.75 50.01
C ASN A 516 14.82 17.34 50.16
N ILE A 517 15.28 16.44 49.30
CA ILE A 517 14.77 15.07 49.18
C ILE A 517 15.88 14.05 49.42
N GLN A 518 15.50 12.82 49.75
CA GLN A 518 16.43 11.71 49.85
C GLN A 518 15.88 10.50 49.10
N TRP A 519 16.68 10.01 48.16
CA TRP A 519 16.37 8.80 47.41
C TRP A 519 16.62 7.53 48.24
N PRO A 520 15.80 6.48 48.09
CA PRO A 520 15.89 5.26 48.88
C PRO A 520 17.09 4.38 48.52
N GLY A 521 17.85 4.71 47.47
CA GLY A 521 19.10 4.02 47.09
C GLY A 521 18.91 2.57 46.64
N VAL A 522 17.66 2.20 46.32
CA VAL A 522 17.29 0.91 45.71
C VAL A 522 16.80 1.17 44.30
N ASN A 523 17.03 0.20 43.43
CA ASN A 523 16.78 0.30 42.00
C ASN A 523 15.73 -0.76 41.62
N PRO A 524 14.61 -0.41 40.95
CA PRO A 524 14.22 0.93 40.48
C PRO A 524 13.90 1.90 41.62
N ILE A 525 14.22 3.18 41.38
CA ILE A 525 13.84 4.27 42.26
C ILE A 525 12.40 4.63 41.91
N GLU A 526 11.47 4.32 42.81
CA GLU A 526 10.03 4.54 42.59
C GLU A 526 9.47 5.75 43.38
N ASP A 527 10.24 6.28 44.34
CA ASP A 527 9.78 7.36 45.24
C ASP A 527 10.97 8.07 45.92
N TYR A 528 10.75 9.26 46.48
CA TYR A 528 11.70 10.02 47.29
C TYR A 528 11.10 10.42 48.63
N ASN A 529 11.94 10.56 49.66
CA ASN A 529 11.49 11.06 50.96
C ASN A 529 11.82 12.54 51.11
N ILE A 530 10.84 13.34 51.54
CA ILE A 530 11.07 14.74 51.93
C ILE A 530 11.88 14.79 53.23
N VAL A 531 12.99 15.52 53.23
CA VAL A 531 13.86 15.73 54.39
C VAL A 531 13.45 17.00 55.14
N ASP A 532 13.41 18.13 54.43
CA ASP A 532 12.98 19.43 54.93
C ASP A 532 12.59 20.37 53.76
N THR A 533 12.04 21.54 54.10
CA THR A 533 11.58 22.53 53.12
C THR A 533 12.75 23.32 52.53
N LEU A 534 12.69 23.56 51.22
CA LEU A 534 13.61 24.41 50.46
C LEU A 534 12.90 25.71 50.07
N ALA A 535 13.51 26.85 50.41
CA ALA A 535 13.01 28.17 50.02
C ALA A 535 13.53 28.59 48.64
N ASN A 536 12.77 29.43 47.91
CA ASN A 536 13.10 29.91 46.56
C ASN A 536 13.14 28.79 45.51
N ALA A 537 12.24 27.83 45.63
CA ALA A 537 12.11 26.69 44.72
C ALA A 537 10.69 26.60 44.12
N GLU A 538 10.00 27.74 44.04
CA GLU A 538 8.67 27.88 43.45
C GLU A 538 8.74 27.90 41.91
N TRP A 539 7.73 27.34 41.24
CA TRP A 539 7.62 27.43 39.79
C TRP A 539 7.29 28.88 39.37
N GLY A 540 7.75 29.26 38.18
CA GLY A 540 7.59 30.60 37.60
C GLY A 540 7.10 30.54 36.16
N LEU A 541 6.76 31.70 35.59
CA LEU A 541 6.47 31.80 34.17
C LEU A 541 7.76 31.80 33.34
N ASP A 542 7.72 31.12 32.20
CA ASP A 542 8.72 31.18 31.14
C ASP A 542 8.10 31.76 29.87
N SER A 543 8.77 32.74 29.27
CA SER A 543 8.38 33.38 28.01
C SER A 543 9.33 33.06 26.85
N ASP A 544 10.39 32.29 27.10
CA ASP A 544 11.37 31.88 26.10
C ASP A 544 11.00 30.53 25.49
N GLU A 545 10.36 29.66 26.26
CA GLU A 545 9.99 28.29 25.87
C GLU A 545 8.55 27.98 26.29
N TYR A 546 7.68 27.70 25.32
CA TYR A 546 6.24 27.43 25.52
C TYR A 546 5.69 26.54 24.40
N TYR A 547 4.61 25.81 24.66
CA TYR A 547 3.94 24.96 23.66
C TYR A 547 3.03 25.76 22.73
N SER A 548 2.26 26.68 23.30
CA SER A 548 1.29 27.55 22.63
C SER A 548 1.28 28.93 23.31
N GLY A 549 0.74 29.95 22.66
CA GLY A 549 0.63 31.28 23.25
C GLY A 549 1.97 32.00 23.39
N SER A 550 2.21 32.60 24.56
CA SER A 550 3.40 33.39 24.90
C SER A 550 4.08 32.93 26.19
N PHE A 551 3.44 32.10 27.01
CA PHE A 551 3.93 31.69 28.33
C PHE A 551 3.79 30.19 28.60
N SER A 552 4.59 29.69 29.53
CA SER A 552 4.40 28.37 30.16
C SER A 552 4.83 28.42 31.64
N SER A 553 4.45 27.42 32.43
CA SER A 553 4.99 27.21 33.78
C SER A 553 6.30 26.42 33.76
N ARG A 554 7.32 26.91 34.47
CA ARG A 554 8.65 26.29 34.60
C ARG A 554 9.05 26.12 36.06
N SER A 555 9.61 24.96 36.40
CA SER A 555 10.17 24.71 37.72
C SER A 555 11.30 25.69 38.08
N ALA A 556 11.56 25.84 39.38
CA ALA A 556 12.75 26.56 39.83
C ALA A 556 14.05 25.86 39.41
N GLU A 557 15.14 26.63 39.34
CA GLU A 557 16.48 26.06 39.25
C GLU A 557 16.86 25.42 40.61
N ILE A 558 16.96 24.10 40.62
CA ILE A 558 17.31 23.30 41.80
C ILE A 558 18.58 22.47 41.56
N THR A 559 19.23 22.03 42.63
CA THR A 559 20.47 21.21 42.62
C THR A 559 20.16 19.78 43.12
N HIS A 560 21.18 18.91 43.18
CA HIS A 560 21.08 17.53 43.67
C HIS A 560 20.26 17.38 44.94
N ASN A 561 19.49 16.28 44.99
CA ASN A 561 18.63 15.92 46.12
C ASN A 561 17.62 17.04 46.47
N GLN A 562 17.04 17.68 45.46
CA GLN A 562 16.00 18.69 45.65
C GLN A 562 14.80 18.42 44.74
N ALA A 563 13.65 18.96 45.15
CA ALA A 563 12.40 18.96 44.39
C ALA A 563 11.78 20.36 44.38
N SER A 564 11.24 20.75 43.23
CA SER A 564 10.43 21.95 43.01
C SER A 564 9.06 21.50 42.53
N ILE A 565 7.99 21.87 43.25
CA ILE A 565 6.65 21.33 43.04
C ILE A 565 5.65 22.47 42.85
N MET A 566 4.80 22.33 41.83
CA MET A 566 3.56 23.09 41.70
C MET A 566 2.38 22.14 41.84
N HIS A 567 1.35 22.56 42.58
CA HIS A 567 0.16 21.77 42.78
C HIS A 567 -1.10 22.62 42.83
N ILE A 568 -2.21 22.00 42.48
CA ILE A 568 -3.54 22.60 42.48
C ILE A 568 -4.54 21.58 43.01
N THR A 569 -5.47 22.04 43.86
CA THR A 569 -6.59 21.22 44.30
C THR A 569 -7.85 21.68 43.59
N MET A 570 -8.49 20.75 42.86
CA MET A 570 -9.72 21.01 42.12
C MET A 570 -10.77 19.96 42.46
N ASP A 571 -12.04 20.36 42.38
CA ASP A 571 -13.17 19.43 42.49
C ASP A 571 -13.56 18.96 41.08
N VAL A 572 -13.23 17.72 40.76
CA VAL A 572 -13.52 17.10 39.46
C VAL A 572 -14.99 16.68 39.46
N ILE A 573 -15.78 17.24 38.57
CA ILE A 573 -17.25 17.11 38.63
C ILE A 573 -17.75 15.76 38.10
N GLU A 574 -17.03 15.14 37.15
CA GLU A 574 -17.32 13.82 36.58
C GLU A 574 -16.04 13.06 36.22
N ASP A 575 -16.12 11.73 36.14
CA ASP A 575 -15.00 10.89 35.74
C ASP A 575 -14.58 11.26 34.29
N ASN A 576 -13.35 11.73 34.10
CA ASN A 576 -12.82 12.17 32.80
C ASN A 576 -11.28 12.04 32.79
N GLU A 577 -10.56 12.84 32.01
CA GLU A 577 -9.10 12.90 31.99
C GLU A 577 -8.56 14.28 32.36
N ILE A 578 -7.39 14.32 32.99
CA ILE A 578 -6.53 15.51 33.05
C ILE A 578 -5.45 15.36 31.98
N SER A 579 -5.29 16.38 31.14
CA SER A 579 -4.26 16.42 30.11
C SER A 579 -3.42 17.69 30.18
N PHE A 580 -2.16 17.58 29.76
CA PHE A 580 -1.22 18.70 29.71
C PHE A 580 -0.09 18.42 28.71
N TYR A 581 0.51 19.48 28.18
CA TYR A 581 1.76 19.40 27.44
C TYR A 581 2.94 19.67 28.38
N TYR A 582 3.99 18.86 28.30
CA TYR A 582 5.19 19.03 29.12
C TYR A 582 6.46 18.99 28.27
N ARG A 583 7.52 19.63 28.78
CA ARG A 583 8.89 19.51 28.29
C ARG A 583 9.84 19.35 29.47
N VAL A 584 10.75 18.38 29.39
CA VAL A 584 11.77 18.14 30.43
C VAL A 584 13.16 18.31 29.84
N ALA A 585 14.01 19.06 30.52
CA ALA A 585 15.42 19.24 30.19
C ALA A 585 16.26 18.97 31.44
N CYS A 586 16.85 17.79 31.53
CA CYS A 586 17.57 17.33 32.71
C CYS A 586 18.58 16.22 32.37
N GLU A 587 19.28 15.70 33.39
CA GLU A 587 20.12 14.54 33.21
C GLU A 587 19.31 13.34 32.71
N TYR A 588 19.81 12.67 31.68
CA TYR A 588 19.20 11.49 31.08
C TYR A 588 19.94 10.22 31.52
N SER A 589 19.20 9.14 31.78
CA SER A 589 19.77 7.82 32.01
C SER A 589 20.21 7.17 30.69
N PRO A 590 21.52 7.02 30.41
CA PRO A 590 21.97 6.50 29.11
C PRO A 590 21.51 5.07 28.83
N SER A 591 21.19 4.28 29.87
CA SER A 591 20.62 2.95 29.72
C SER A 591 19.11 2.96 29.49
N GLY A 592 18.41 4.06 29.81
CA GLY A 592 16.95 4.17 29.80
C GLY A 592 16.26 3.35 30.90
N ASP A 593 17.03 2.65 31.74
CA ASP A 593 16.50 1.69 32.71
C ASP A 593 16.14 2.34 34.06
N PHE A 594 16.55 3.59 34.31
CA PHE A 594 16.49 4.23 35.62
C PHE A 594 16.02 5.68 35.55
N PHE A 595 15.14 6.06 36.49
CA PHE A 595 14.75 7.44 36.72
C PHE A 595 15.81 8.15 37.59
N TYR A 596 16.33 9.29 37.11
CA TYR A 596 17.34 10.12 37.77
C TYR A 596 16.74 11.50 38.06
N ASP A 597 16.92 12.43 37.13
CA ASP A 597 16.22 13.70 37.10
C ASP A 597 14.98 13.59 36.23
N GLY A 598 13.92 14.33 36.56
CA GLY A 598 12.74 14.37 35.70
C GLY A 598 11.55 15.06 36.32
N LEU A 599 10.44 15.01 35.60
CA LEU A 599 9.15 15.50 36.05
C LEU A 599 8.31 14.32 36.54
N ILE A 600 7.74 14.42 37.74
CA ILE A 600 6.82 13.44 38.30
C ILE A 600 5.44 14.07 38.37
N PHE A 601 4.43 13.38 37.83
CA PHE A 601 3.03 13.76 37.97
C PHE A 601 2.32 12.85 38.95
N SER A 602 1.53 13.43 39.84
CA SER A 602 0.80 12.70 40.89
C SER A 602 -0.61 13.24 41.11
N ILE A 603 -1.50 12.34 41.52
CA ILE A 603 -2.88 12.63 41.91
C ILE A 603 -3.06 12.15 43.36
N ASP A 604 -3.48 13.06 44.24
CA ASP A 604 -3.68 12.83 45.67
C ASP A 604 -2.43 12.26 46.38
N GLY A 605 -1.25 12.69 45.91
CA GLY A 605 0.04 12.24 46.40
C GLY A 605 0.46 10.84 45.90
N ASN A 606 -0.35 10.17 45.09
CA ASN A 606 0.06 8.94 44.42
C ASN A 606 0.70 9.28 43.07
N ILE A 607 1.91 8.78 42.85
CA ILE A 607 2.61 8.96 41.57
C ILE A 607 1.82 8.25 40.47
N VAL A 608 1.51 9.00 39.42
CA VAL A 608 0.81 8.51 38.22
C VAL A 608 1.81 8.19 37.14
N GLU A 609 2.77 9.08 36.87
CA GLU A 609 3.76 8.90 35.80
C GLU A 609 5.06 9.67 36.04
N HIS A 610 6.14 9.15 35.45
CA HIS A 610 7.47 9.76 35.41
C HIS A 610 7.83 10.19 33.98
N TYR A 611 8.30 11.42 33.82
CA TYR A 611 8.73 11.96 32.53
C TYR A 611 10.20 12.35 32.55
N GLN A 612 10.95 11.83 31.58
CA GLN A 612 12.37 12.12 31.38
C GLN A 612 12.67 12.45 29.92
N PRO A 613 13.75 13.19 29.64
CA PRO A 613 14.24 13.40 28.29
C PRO A 613 14.73 12.09 27.66
N THR A 614 15.10 12.15 26.38
CA THR A 614 15.80 11.04 25.69
C THR A 614 17.28 11.40 25.49
N GLY A 615 18.03 10.64 24.67
CA GLY A 615 19.51 10.62 24.60
C GLY A 615 20.29 11.94 24.39
N ASN A 616 19.64 13.10 24.29
CA ASN A 616 20.26 14.42 24.27
C ASN A 616 19.99 15.28 25.53
N GLY A 617 19.34 14.74 26.56
CA GLY A 617 19.02 15.45 27.81
C GLY A 617 17.86 16.46 27.68
N GLN A 618 17.12 16.45 26.57
CA GLN A 618 15.93 17.27 26.37
C GLN A 618 14.79 16.46 25.74
N SER A 619 13.54 16.84 26.01
CA SER A 619 12.36 16.35 25.28
C SER A 619 11.77 17.46 24.40
N PRO A 620 11.07 17.11 23.30
CA PRO A 620 10.10 18.03 22.72
C PRO A 620 8.93 18.25 23.71
N TRP A 621 8.10 19.25 23.42
CA TRP A 621 6.78 19.34 24.05
C TRP A 621 5.97 18.10 23.70
N THR A 622 5.48 17.40 24.72
CA THR A 622 4.81 16.11 24.60
C THR A 622 3.48 16.17 25.35
N HIS A 623 2.42 15.65 24.73
CA HIS A 623 1.09 15.54 25.33
C HIS A 623 1.04 14.36 26.32
N ALA A 624 0.51 14.59 27.52
CA ALA A 624 0.17 13.56 28.49
C ALA A 624 -1.32 13.67 28.85
N SER A 625 -1.99 12.53 29.05
CA SER A 625 -3.38 12.47 29.52
C SER A 625 -3.54 11.32 30.50
N HIS A 626 -4.28 11.55 31.59
CA HIS A 626 -4.51 10.56 32.65
C HIS A 626 -5.95 10.56 33.12
N PRO A 627 -6.57 9.40 33.35
CA PRO A 627 -7.94 9.33 33.87
C PRO A 627 -8.01 9.84 35.31
N VAL A 628 -9.08 10.57 35.62
CA VAL A 628 -9.39 11.13 36.93
C VAL A 628 -10.84 10.87 37.27
N THR A 629 -11.09 10.38 38.48
CA THR A 629 -12.46 10.20 38.98
C THR A 629 -13.08 11.53 39.41
N SER A 630 -14.40 11.56 39.52
CA SER A 630 -15.11 12.63 40.18
C SER A 630 -14.75 12.74 41.67
N GLY A 631 -14.63 13.98 42.15
CA GLY A 631 -14.31 14.34 43.53
C GLY A 631 -13.16 15.35 43.65
N LEU A 632 -12.87 15.72 44.90
CA LEU A 632 -11.77 16.64 45.21
C LEU A 632 -10.42 15.94 45.04
N HIS A 633 -9.63 16.41 44.08
CA HIS A 633 -8.31 15.87 43.75
C HIS A 633 -7.23 16.95 43.84
N THR A 634 -6.04 16.58 44.30
CA THR A 634 -4.84 17.42 44.22
C THR A 634 -3.91 16.90 43.14
N PHE A 635 -3.70 17.70 42.10
CA PHE A 635 -2.77 17.43 41.01
C PHE A 635 -1.43 18.09 41.30
N SER A 636 -0.33 17.34 41.20
CA SER A 636 1.01 17.88 41.48
C SER A 636 2.01 17.51 40.39
N TRP A 637 2.77 18.51 39.96
CA TRP A 637 3.90 18.40 39.05
C TRP A 637 5.19 18.71 39.82
N ALA A 638 6.05 17.71 39.98
CA ALA A 638 7.29 17.81 40.73
C ALA A 638 8.49 17.61 39.82
N TYR A 639 9.30 18.65 39.64
CA TYR A 639 10.62 18.51 39.05
C TYR A 639 11.62 18.11 40.13
N VAL A 640 12.33 17.01 39.94
CA VAL A 640 13.23 16.42 40.94
C VAL A 640 14.62 16.19 40.36
N LYS A 641 15.63 16.29 41.24
CA LYS A 641 17.03 16.00 40.90
C LYS A 641 17.64 14.94 41.79
N ASP A 642 18.42 14.06 41.19
CA ASP A 642 19.09 12.95 41.86
C ASP A 642 20.28 13.40 42.72
N GLY A 643 20.96 12.44 43.36
CA GLY A 643 22.07 12.72 44.28
C GLY A 643 23.47 12.76 43.66
N SER A 644 23.62 12.58 42.35
CA SER A 644 24.91 12.47 41.67
C SER A 644 25.05 13.41 40.48
N ASP A 645 26.25 13.95 40.27
CA ASP A 645 26.60 14.48 38.96
C ASP A 645 26.77 13.28 38.01
N GLY A 646 25.78 12.96 37.18
CA GLY A 646 26.03 12.02 36.09
C GLY A 646 27.04 12.59 35.13
N GLY A 647 28.10 11.83 34.87
CA GLY A 647 28.94 12.10 33.72
C GLY A 647 28.11 11.89 32.45
N THR A 648 27.91 12.97 31.68
CA THR A 648 27.45 12.92 30.29
C THR A 648 28.21 11.90 29.46
#